data_AF-A0A834GYW8-F1
#
_entry.id   AF-A0A834GYW8-F1
#
_cell.length_a   1.000
_cell.length_b   1.000
_cell.length_c   1.000
_cell.angle_alpha   90.00
_cell.angle_beta   90.00
_cell.angle_gamma   90.00
#
_symmetry.space_group_name_H-M   'P 1'
#
loop_
_entity.id
_entity.type
_entity.pdbx_description
1 polymer ?
#
loop_
_entity_poly.entity_id
_entity_poly.type
_entity_poly.pdbx_seq_one_letter_code
_entity_poly.pdbx_strand_id
1 'polypeptide(L)'
;MWSGHHVGFLLHYKQNLKNLEDEVNNLEEQRSNVEGKVNEANRRGEAIDDIVSFWLKDADETRQGVDEFRDEVTVKENMSFFNFSCPNFVSRYRLSKEAKKKVVHIKYLTEEGGKIGTVSHPREAPPEELSSRDYEAFHSRDKVFKGIAEALKDPKVNKIGVYGTGGVGKTTMVTKVGELVMRDGTFDEVAMAVVSQDANVIKIQGQLADCLNLKLRGETEVERATQLWNRLNNGKKYLIILDDVWQELNLKEIGIPSTDGNKSCKVVLTSRNRDVWKNMDVKDFKNENLSEEESWALFKKKVGNNVDAPELREKAWAICKECQGLPVDIIALGSALMGKDMDAWQDELDKLKNSKIEGIIPKVFASSKGSYDQLDSKDAKSCINGNLVKKSSYINAAFRSSQTNEAYIFMKNEYLQLDYAPSSTNDKVLNGPLRISEGFPSLKNTVFAKLGIDCAFGSHHGDEAFIFSGNLCARINYASKTRNDKIIQGPMTIIQMFHFFKGTVFESGIDSAFESTVLDEAYLFKGSQYALINYNDPYLIAIRHITDGFVSLKDTIFESGIEAAFASHRANEAYIFKGDSYARINFAPHTTNDYIMGGVKKIAPNWPTLHGILSRKNTELDSKDAKSCINGNLVKKSNYINAAFRSCHTNQAYLFMKNEYLRLDYAPGSTNDKVLNGPLRISEGFPSLKNTAFAEPGIDCAFGSHHGDEAFIFSGNLCARINYAPGTTNDKIIQGPMTIIQMFPFFKGTVFESSIDSAFESTVLDEAYLFKGNQYALINYNDPHLIAIRHITEGFVSLKDTIFESGIEAAFASHRTNEAYLFKGDSYARINFAPHSTNDYIMGGVKKILPNWPSLHGILSRKN
;
A
#
# COMPACT_ATOMS: atom_id res chain seq x y z
N MET A 1 -44.88 42.68 -65.33
CA MET A 1 -44.17 43.73 -64.55
C MET A 1 -43.65 43.05 -63.29
N TRP A 2 -42.34 42.75 -63.22
CA TRP A 2 -41.76 42.09 -62.05
C TRP A 2 -41.68 43.13 -60.91
N SER A 3 -42.34 42.89 -59.78
CA SER A 3 -42.29 43.80 -58.62
C SER A 3 -40.84 44.00 -58.17
N GLY A 4 -40.45 45.23 -57.82
CA GLY A 4 -39.06 45.63 -57.51
C GLY A 4 -38.30 44.74 -56.52
N HIS A 5 -39.01 43.97 -55.68
CA HIS A 5 -38.45 42.94 -54.80
C HIS A 5 -37.74 41.77 -55.53
N HIS A 6 -38.16 41.39 -56.74
CA HIS A 6 -37.57 40.23 -57.45
C HIS A 6 -36.31 40.57 -58.25
N VAL A 7 -36.18 41.82 -58.73
CA VAL A 7 -35.00 42.29 -59.48
C VAL A 7 -33.78 42.44 -58.55
N GLY A 8 -34.00 42.76 -57.27
CA GLY A 8 -32.93 42.89 -56.27
C GLY A 8 -32.11 41.61 -56.04
N PHE A 9 -32.71 40.42 -56.14
CA PHE A 9 -31.97 39.16 -56.00
C PHE A 9 -31.00 38.90 -57.16
N LEU A 10 -31.32 39.38 -58.36
CA LEU A 10 -30.47 39.25 -59.55
C LEU A 10 -29.29 40.24 -59.53
N LEU A 11 -29.54 41.50 -59.16
CA LEU A 11 -28.53 42.55 -59.13
C LEU A 11 -27.53 42.36 -57.96
N HIS A 12 -28.00 41.82 -56.83
CA HIS A 12 -27.19 41.59 -55.64
C HIS A 12 -26.70 40.14 -55.47
N TYR A 13 -26.72 39.31 -56.53
CA TYR A 13 -26.32 37.90 -56.46
C TYR A 13 -24.94 37.69 -55.80
N LYS A 14 -23.89 38.36 -56.29
CA LYS A 14 -22.53 38.25 -55.72
C LYS A 14 -22.46 38.78 -54.28
N GLN A 15 -23.20 39.84 -53.98
CA GLN A 15 -23.26 40.42 -52.64
C GLN A 15 -23.93 39.48 -51.64
N ASN A 16 -24.99 38.78 -52.07
CA ASN A 16 -25.71 37.83 -51.22
C ASN A 16 -24.89 36.54 -50.97
N LEU A 17 -24.09 36.10 -51.94
CA LEU A 17 -23.14 35.00 -51.74
C LEU A 17 -22.01 35.40 -50.78
N LYS A 18 -21.42 36.58 -50.96
CA LYS A 18 -20.42 37.10 -50.03
C LYS A 18 -20.98 37.26 -48.62
N ASN A 19 -22.19 37.79 -48.48
CA ASN A 19 -22.85 37.90 -47.19
C ASN A 19 -23.16 36.52 -46.58
N LEU A 20 -23.39 35.49 -47.38
CA LEU A 20 -23.51 34.12 -46.85
C LEU A 20 -22.17 33.64 -46.28
N GLU A 21 -21.06 33.86 -46.98
CA GLU A 21 -19.72 33.51 -46.50
C GLU A 21 -19.35 34.25 -45.21
N ASP A 22 -19.59 35.56 -45.15
CA ASP A 22 -19.31 36.38 -43.97
C ASP A 22 -20.08 35.86 -42.73
N GLU A 23 -21.35 35.49 -42.90
CA GLU A 23 -22.18 35.00 -41.79
C GLU A 23 -21.83 33.57 -41.37
N VAL A 24 -21.35 32.72 -42.30
CA VAL A 24 -20.82 31.39 -41.95
C VAL A 24 -19.56 31.51 -41.10
N ASN A 25 -18.67 32.44 -41.42
CA ASN A 25 -17.47 32.67 -40.60
C ASN A 25 -17.83 33.11 -39.18
N ASN A 26 -18.86 33.98 -39.03
CA ASN A 26 -19.38 34.37 -37.72
C ASN A 26 -19.92 33.15 -36.94
N LEU A 27 -20.63 32.24 -37.60
CA LEU A 27 -21.12 31.01 -36.98
C LEU A 27 -19.98 30.07 -36.57
N GLU A 28 -18.93 29.94 -37.37
CA GLU A 28 -17.73 29.15 -37.03
C GLU A 28 -16.99 29.72 -35.81
N GLU A 29 -16.87 31.04 -35.71
CA GLU A 29 -16.28 31.69 -34.53
C GLU A 29 -17.11 31.40 -33.27
N GLN A 30 -18.44 31.53 -33.34
CA GLN A 30 -19.32 31.18 -32.22
C GLN A 30 -19.25 29.70 -31.88
N ARG A 31 -19.21 28.83 -32.87
CA ARG A 31 -19.07 27.38 -32.69
C ARG A 31 -17.78 27.04 -31.97
N SER A 32 -16.66 27.64 -32.39
CA SER A 32 -15.35 27.45 -31.76
C SER A 32 -15.35 27.92 -30.30
N ASN A 33 -16.02 29.03 -29.99
CA ASN A 33 -16.17 29.52 -28.61
C ASN A 33 -16.96 28.52 -27.74
N VAL A 34 -18.12 28.05 -28.22
CA VAL A 34 -18.94 27.06 -27.51
C VAL A 34 -18.18 25.74 -27.33
N GLU A 35 -17.47 25.27 -28.37
CA GLU A 35 -16.63 24.08 -28.32
C GLU A 35 -15.47 24.22 -27.33
N GLY A 36 -14.86 25.41 -27.24
CA GLY A 36 -13.87 25.76 -26.23
C GLY A 36 -14.42 25.59 -24.80
N LYS A 37 -15.61 26.10 -24.53
CA LYS A 37 -16.30 25.94 -23.24
C LYS A 37 -16.64 24.48 -22.95
N VAL A 38 -17.10 23.71 -23.95
CA VAL A 38 -17.38 22.27 -23.82
C VAL A 38 -16.11 21.50 -23.48
N ASN A 39 -14.98 21.81 -24.13
CA ASN A 39 -13.70 21.20 -23.84
C ASN A 39 -13.22 21.52 -22.42
N GLU A 40 -13.44 22.74 -21.92
CA GLU A 40 -13.17 23.09 -20.53
C GLU A 40 -14.06 22.31 -19.56
N ALA A 41 -15.35 22.18 -19.84
CA ALA A 41 -16.28 21.40 -19.02
C ALA A 41 -15.90 19.91 -18.99
N ASN A 42 -15.52 19.34 -20.13
CA ASN A 42 -15.00 17.97 -20.23
C ASN A 42 -13.72 17.78 -19.40
N ARG A 43 -12.79 18.75 -19.43
CA ARG A 43 -11.58 18.74 -18.57
C ARG A 43 -11.93 18.81 -17.08
N ARG A 44 -13.04 19.46 -16.73
CA ARG A 44 -13.57 19.50 -15.36
C ARG A 44 -14.40 18.25 -14.99
N GLY A 45 -14.62 17.32 -15.93
CA GLY A 45 -15.41 16.11 -15.70
C GLY A 45 -16.92 16.36 -15.57
N GLU A 46 -17.41 17.51 -16.04
CA GLU A 46 -18.82 17.91 -16.00
C GLU A 46 -19.61 17.25 -17.15
N ALA A 47 -20.91 17.08 -16.98
CA ALA A 47 -21.80 16.62 -18.05
C ALA A 47 -22.20 17.82 -18.92
N ILE A 48 -22.16 17.65 -20.24
CA ILE A 48 -22.56 18.69 -21.19
C ILE A 48 -24.08 18.69 -21.32
N ASP A 49 -24.69 19.87 -21.27
CA ASP A 49 -26.14 19.98 -21.46
C ASP A 49 -26.53 19.55 -22.87
N ASP A 50 -27.60 18.75 -23.00
CA ASP A 50 -28.08 18.24 -24.29
C ASP A 50 -28.32 19.36 -25.30
N ILE A 51 -28.80 20.53 -24.83
CA ILE A 51 -29.06 21.71 -25.66
C ILE A 51 -27.80 22.22 -26.37
N VAL A 52 -26.62 22.08 -25.75
CA VAL A 52 -25.33 22.50 -26.32
C VAL A 52 -24.90 21.50 -27.39
N SER A 53 -25.08 20.21 -27.15
CA SER A 53 -24.80 19.15 -28.11
C SER A 53 -25.70 19.26 -29.36
N PHE A 54 -26.99 19.56 -29.17
CA PHE A 54 -27.91 19.81 -30.28
C PHE A 54 -27.51 21.05 -31.09
N TRP A 55 -27.12 22.14 -30.43
CA TRP A 55 -26.70 23.35 -31.11
C TRP A 55 -25.41 23.15 -31.93
N LEU A 56 -24.40 22.46 -31.38
CA LEU A 56 -23.16 22.14 -32.12
C LEU A 56 -23.45 21.31 -33.37
N LYS A 57 -24.35 20.33 -33.24
CA LYS A 57 -24.79 19.49 -34.37
C LYS A 57 -25.51 20.31 -35.44
N ASP A 58 -26.43 21.21 -35.05
CA ASP A 58 -27.17 22.06 -35.99
C ASP A 58 -26.24 23.05 -36.72
N ALA A 59 -25.20 23.54 -36.03
CA ALA A 59 -24.15 24.35 -36.63
C ALA A 59 -23.31 23.55 -37.67
N ASP A 60 -22.95 22.29 -37.36
CA ASP A 60 -22.23 21.40 -38.28
C ASP A 60 -23.07 21.04 -39.52
N GLU A 61 -24.34 20.69 -39.34
CA GLU A 61 -25.27 20.38 -40.44
C GLU A 61 -25.52 21.61 -41.32
N THR A 62 -25.65 22.79 -40.70
CA THR A 62 -25.79 24.06 -41.43
C THR A 62 -24.54 24.36 -42.25
N ARG A 63 -23.34 24.12 -41.71
CA ARG A 63 -22.07 24.32 -42.42
C ARG A 63 -21.96 23.37 -43.62
N GLN A 64 -22.20 22.08 -43.41
CA GLN A 64 -22.22 21.09 -44.49
C GLN A 64 -23.22 21.49 -45.59
N GLY A 65 -24.42 21.92 -45.21
CA GLY A 65 -25.43 22.38 -46.15
C GLY A 65 -25.05 23.66 -46.91
N VAL A 66 -24.13 24.48 -46.41
CA VAL A 66 -23.55 25.62 -47.17
C VAL A 66 -22.45 25.14 -48.11
N ASP A 67 -21.63 24.17 -47.71
CA ASP A 67 -20.57 23.63 -48.55
C ASP A 67 -21.16 22.92 -49.79
N GLU A 68 -22.21 22.12 -49.62
CA GLU A 68 -22.95 21.50 -50.73
C GLU A 68 -23.56 22.57 -51.68
N PHE A 69 -24.09 23.65 -51.10
CA PHE A 69 -24.61 24.77 -51.88
C PHE A 69 -23.50 25.50 -52.64
N ARG A 70 -22.30 25.63 -52.07
CA ARG A 70 -21.11 26.22 -52.71
C ARG A 70 -20.65 25.37 -53.89
N ASP A 71 -20.69 24.05 -53.76
CA ASP A 71 -20.38 23.14 -54.86
C ASP A 71 -21.40 23.29 -56.00
N GLU A 72 -22.69 23.42 -55.67
CA GLU A 72 -23.74 23.69 -56.66
C GLU A 72 -23.54 25.03 -57.39
N VAL A 73 -23.17 26.09 -56.66
CA VAL A 73 -22.83 27.40 -57.24
C VAL A 73 -21.65 27.26 -58.20
N THR A 74 -20.59 26.56 -57.78
CA THR A 74 -19.36 26.36 -58.57
C THR A 74 -19.64 25.59 -59.87
N VAL A 75 -20.42 24.51 -59.80
CA VAL A 75 -20.83 23.72 -60.98
C VAL A 75 -21.64 24.58 -61.95
N LYS A 76 -22.57 25.40 -61.45
CA LYS A 76 -23.41 26.27 -62.28
C LYS A 76 -22.66 27.45 -62.88
N GLU A 77 -21.61 27.95 -62.23
CA GLU A 77 -20.72 28.97 -62.77
C GLU A 77 -19.78 28.38 -63.83
N ASN A 78 -19.27 27.17 -63.64
CA ASN A 78 -18.41 26.47 -64.61
C ASN A 78 -19.18 25.96 -65.86
N MET A 79 -20.45 25.61 -65.75
CA MET A 79 -21.31 25.28 -66.91
C MET A 79 -21.58 26.48 -67.83
N SER A 80 -21.26 27.71 -67.40
CA SER A 80 -21.44 28.92 -68.21
C SER A 80 -20.34 29.14 -69.28
N PHE A 81 -19.29 28.31 -69.30
CA PHE A 81 -18.16 28.41 -70.23
C PHE A 81 -18.37 27.68 -71.58
N PHE A 82 -19.38 26.82 -71.71
CA PHE A 82 -19.70 26.12 -72.95
C PHE A 82 -21.02 26.64 -73.55
N ASN A 83 -20.89 27.39 -74.65
CA ASN A 83 -21.91 27.95 -75.57
C ASN A 83 -22.69 29.23 -75.17
N PHE A 84 -22.35 30.31 -75.90
CA PHE A 84 -23.13 31.51 -76.29
C PHE A 84 -24.07 32.19 -75.27
N SER A 85 -23.55 33.29 -74.68
CA SER A 85 -24.22 34.52 -74.26
C SER A 85 -25.69 34.47 -73.78
N CYS A 86 -25.88 34.06 -72.53
CA CYS A 86 -26.74 34.75 -71.56
C CYS A 86 -26.40 34.23 -70.14
N PRO A 87 -26.04 35.07 -69.15
CA PRO A 87 -25.95 34.58 -67.78
C PRO A 87 -27.34 34.04 -67.41
N ASN A 88 -27.42 32.80 -66.95
CA ASN A 88 -28.68 32.14 -66.64
C ASN A 88 -29.34 32.88 -65.45
N PHE A 89 -30.10 33.94 -65.76
CA PHE A 89 -30.67 34.86 -64.77
C PHE A 89 -31.60 34.10 -63.81
N VAL A 90 -32.29 33.08 -64.29
CA VAL A 90 -33.13 32.21 -63.47
C VAL A 90 -32.32 31.44 -62.44
N SER A 91 -31.13 30.92 -62.80
CA SER A 91 -30.28 30.21 -61.84
C SER A 91 -29.66 31.16 -60.82
N ARG A 92 -29.16 32.34 -61.23
CA ARG A 92 -28.64 33.37 -60.30
C ARG A 92 -29.71 33.87 -59.34
N TYR A 93 -30.92 34.10 -59.82
CA TYR A 93 -32.06 34.47 -58.97
C TYR A 93 -32.35 33.40 -57.92
N ARG A 94 -32.40 32.11 -58.32
CA ARG A 94 -32.66 30.98 -57.44
C ARG A 94 -31.58 30.85 -56.36
N LEU A 95 -30.31 30.83 -56.77
CA LEU A 95 -29.16 30.73 -55.86
C LEU A 95 -29.08 31.94 -54.91
N SER A 96 -29.30 33.16 -55.39
CA SER A 96 -29.34 34.37 -54.57
C SER A 96 -30.45 34.33 -53.51
N LYS A 97 -31.63 33.81 -53.87
CA LYS A 97 -32.76 33.64 -52.95
C LYS A 97 -32.47 32.57 -51.91
N GLU A 98 -31.80 31.48 -52.31
CA GLU A 98 -31.41 30.39 -51.43
C GLU A 98 -30.30 30.80 -50.45
N ALA A 99 -29.30 31.54 -50.90
CA ALA A 99 -28.26 32.13 -50.06
C ALA A 99 -28.87 33.03 -48.98
N LYS A 100 -29.81 33.92 -49.34
CA LYS A 100 -30.53 34.75 -48.36
C LYS A 100 -31.35 33.95 -47.36
N LYS A 101 -31.92 32.80 -47.75
CA LYS A 101 -32.63 31.91 -46.81
C LYS A 101 -31.66 31.26 -45.81
N LYS A 102 -30.53 30.76 -46.28
CA LYS A 102 -29.49 30.15 -45.42
C LYS A 102 -28.92 31.17 -44.44
N VAL A 103 -28.68 32.41 -44.87
CA VAL A 103 -28.26 33.53 -43.98
C VAL A 103 -29.19 33.74 -42.80
N VAL A 104 -30.51 33.67 -43.00
CA VAL A 104 -31.48 33.87 -41.91
C VAL A 104 -31.33 32.80 -40.83
N HIS A 105 -31.14 31.53 -41.25
CA HIS A 105 -30.95 30.43 -40.31
C HIS A 105 -29.59 30.52 -39.59
N ILE A 106 -28.53 30.87 -40.32
CA ILE A 106 -27.20 31.08 -39.75
C ILE A 106 -27.23 32.17 -38.68
N LYS A 107 -27.87 33.31 -38.94
CA LYS A 107 -28.00 34.40 -37.94
C LYS A 107 -28.71 33.96 -36.67
N TYR A 108 -29.79 33.20 -36.83
CA TYR A 108 -30.50 32.62 -35.68
C TYR A 108 -29.57 31.72 -34.85
N LEU A 109 -28.82 30.82 -35.49
CA LEU A 109 -27.88 29.95 -34.79
C LEU A 109 -26.74 30.72 -34.11
N THR A 110 -26.18 31.73 -34.78
CA THR A 110 -25.14 32.60 -34.21
C THR A 110 -25.65 33.34 -32.96
N GLU A 111 -26.88 33.86 -32.99
CA GLU A 111 -27.51 34.51 -31.84
C GLU A 111 -27.78 33.53 -30.68
N GLU A 112 -28.28 32.33 -30.97
CA GLU A 112 -28.50 31.30 -29.95
C GLU A 112 -27.19 30.82 -29.32
N GLY A 113 -26.14 30.62 -30.12
CA GLY A 113 -24.80 30.27 -29.63
C GLY A 113 -24.22 31.33 -28.69
N GLY A 114 -24.45 32.61 -28.99
CA GLY A 114 -24.05 33.73 -28.14
C GLY A 114 -24.76 33.77 -26.78
N LYS A 115 -25.94 33.16 -26.64
CA LYS A 115 -26.70 33.08 -25.38
C LYS A 115 -26.27 31.91 -24.48
N ILE A 116 -25.43 31.00 -24.97
CA ILE A 116 -24.93 29.85 -24.20
C ILE A 116 -23.88 30.33 -23.18
N GLY A 117 -24.37 30.74 -22.00
CA GLY A 117 -23.56 31.19 -20.87
C GLY A 117 -22.93 30.06 -20.07
N THR A 118 -23.69 28.98 -19.81
CA THR A 118 -23.25 27.78 -19.10
C THR A 118 -23.46 26.59 -20.04
N VAL A 119 -22.44 25.73 -20.20
CA VAL A 119 -22.46 24.61 -21.15
C VAL A 119 -22.62 23.24 -20.49
N SER A 120 -22.60 23.22 -19.15
CA SER A 120 -22.41 22.01 -18.39
C SER A 120 -23.00 22.12 -16.99
N HIS A 121 -23.34 20.95 -16.44
CA HIS A 121 -23.72 20.77 -15.05
C HIS A 121 -22.78 19.74 -14.40
N PRO A 122 -22.60 19.79 -13.06
CA PRO A 122 -21.89 18.74 -12.35
C PRO A 122 -22.49 17.39 -12.74
N ARG A 123 -21.65 16.50 -13.26
CA ARG A 123 -22.09 15.15 -13.62
C ARG A 123 -22.61 14.52 -12.35
N GLU A 124 -23.91 14.20 -12.31
CA GLU A 124 -24.43 13.32 -11.28
C GLU A 124 -23.58 12.06 -11.33
N ALA A 125 -23.00 11.68 -10.19
CA ALA A 125 -22.38 10.37 -10.08
C ALA A 125 -23.41 9.40 -10.66
N PRO A 126 -23.01 8.51 -11.60
CA PRO A 126 -23.91 7.44 -11.98
C PRO A 126 -24.46 6.89 -10.65
N PRO A 127 -25.78 6.64 -10.53
CA PRO A 127 -26.20 5.75 -9.47
C PRO A 127 -25.21 4.60 -9.55
N GLU A 128 -24.54 4.28 -8.44
CA GLU A 128 -23.84 3.02 -8.39
C GLU A 128 -24.93 1.98 -8.67
N GLU A 129 -25.12 1.63 -9.94
CA GLU A 129 -25.60 0.35 -10.36
C GLU A 129 -24.46 -0.58 -9.98
N LEU A 130 -24.31 -0.78 -8.66
CA LEU A 130 -23.99 -2.05 -8.06
C LEU A 130 -25.01 -3.00 -8.64
N SER A 131 -24.70 -3.47 -9.85
CA SER A 131 -25.46 -4.49 -10.54
C SER A 131 -25.71 -5.57 -9.50
N SER A 132 -26.96 -5.96 -9.38
CA SER A 132 -27.50 -6.95 -8.44
C SER A 132 -26.89 -8.36 -8.59
N ARG A 133 -25.72 -8.49 -9.20
CA ARG A 133 -25.07 -9.76 -9.57
C ARG A 133 -24.30 -10.43 -8.43
N ASP A 134 -23.94 -9.72 -7.35
CA ASP A 134 -23.04 -10.27 -6.32
C ASP A 134 -23.60 -10.34 -4.88
N TYR A 135 -24.86 -9.94 -4.64
CA TYR A 135 -25.45 -10.11 -3.31
C TYR A 135 -25.94 -11.55 -3.10
N GLU A 136 -25.27 -12.27 -2.21
CA GLU A 136 -25.75 -13.55 -1.70
C GLU A 136 -26.60 -13.33 -0.46
N ALA A 137 -27.90 -13.59 -0.61
CA ALA A 137 -28.81 -13.60 0.53
C ALA A 137 -28.57 -14.87 1.36
N PHE A 138 -28.28 -14.69 2.65
CA PHE A 138 -28.09 -15.77 3.61
C PHE A 138 -29.33 -15.88 4.50
N HIS A 139 -29.96 -17.04 4.51
CA HIS A 139 -31.18 -17.30 5.27
C HIS A 139 -31.01 -17.09 6.77
N SER A 140 -29.83 -17.38 7.32
CA SER A 140 -29.49 -17.11 8.72
C SER A 140 -29.62 -15.64 9.09
N ARG A 141 -29.50 -14.73 8.11
CA ARG A 141 -29.47 -13.28 8.29
C ARG A 141 -30.78 -12.59 7.91
N ASP A 142 -31.75 -13.33 7.36
CA ASP A 142 -33.05 -12.79 6.93
C ASP A 142 -33.82 -12.12 8.09
N LYS A 143 -33.75 -12.70 9.29
CA LYS A 143 -34.40 -12.14 10.48
C LYS A 143 -33.83 -10.77 10.86
N VAL A 144 -32.51 -10.63 10.80
CA VAL A 144 -31.82 -9.37 11.11
C VAL A 144 -32.13 -8.34 10.03
N PHE A 145 -32.00 -8.72 8.76
CA PHE A 145 -32.30 -7.85 7.62
C PHE A 145 -33.73 -7.30 7.69
N LYS A 146 -34.74 -8.17 7.90
CA LYS A 146 -36.14 -7.78 8.06
C LYS A 146 -36.34 -6.93 9.32
N GLY A 147 -35.71 -7.29 10.43
CA GLY A 147 -35.80 -6.54 11.68
C GLY A 147 -35.30 -5.10 11.55
N ILE A 148 -34.19 -4.88 10.83
CA ILE A 148 -33.67 -3.53 10.54
C ILE A 148 -34.67 -2.76 9.66
N ALA A 149 -35.16 -3.37 8.58
CA ALA A 149 -36.12 -2.74 7.68
C ALA A 149 -37.44 -2.37 8.37
N GLU A 150 -37.93 -3.21 9.28
CA GLU A 150 -39.12 -2.94 10.11
C GLU A 150 -38.85 -1.84 11.14
N ALA A 151 -37.70 -1.85 11.80
CA ALA A 151 -37.30 -0.80 12.74
C ALA A 151 -37.17 0.57 12.05
N LEU A 152 -36.72 0.60 10.80
CA LEU A 152 -36.69 1.83 9.99
C LEU A 152 -38.08 2.38 9.70
N LYS A 153 -39.13 1.54 9.68
CA LYS A 153 -40.53 1.97 9.51
C LYS A 153 -41.21 2.39 10.81
N ASP A 154 -40.70 1.95 11.97
CA ASP A 154 -41.26 2.28 13.28
C ASP A 154 -41.00 3.76 13.66
N PRO A 155 -42.03 4.60 13.84
CA PRO A 155 -41.85 6.02 14.19
C PRO A 155 -41.22 6.25 15.57
N LYS A 156 -41.15 5.24 16.44
CA LYS A 156 -40.50 5.31 17.76
C LYS A 156 -39.00 5.05 17.71
N VAL A 157 -38.50 4.49 16.62
CA VAL A 157 -37.08 4.14 16.47
C VAL A 157 -36.40 5.15 15.56
N ASN A 158 -35.44 5.89 16.13
CA ASN A 158 -34.69 6.91 15.41
C ASN A 158 -33.25 6.49 15.07
N LYS A 159 -32.69 5.60 15.87
CA LYS A 159 -31.31 5.13 15.75
C LYS A 159 -31.27 3.61 15.82
N ILE A 160 -30.53 3.00 14.90
CA ILE A 160 -30.36 1.55 14.79
C ILE A 160 -28.87 1.24 14.78
N GLY A 161 -28.45 0.23 15.53
CA GLY A 161 -27.06 -0.21 15.60
C GLY A 161 -26.91 -1.63 15.08
N VAL A 162 -26.00 -1.87 14.16
CA VAL A 162 -25.70 -3.22 13.66
C VAL A 162 -24.28 -3.59 14.07
N TYR A 163 -24.14 -4.64 14.88
CA TYR A 163 -22.84 -5.04 15.42
C TYR A 163 -22.49 -6.50 15.15
N GLY A 164 -21.20 -6.84 15.21
CA GLY A 164 -20.69 -8.18 14.93
C GLY A 164 -19.23 -8.18 14.49
N THR A 165 -18.64 -9.36 14.35
CA THR A 165 -17.20 -9.55 14.06
C THR A 165 -16.75 -8.80 12.80
N GLY A 166 -15.46 -8.43 12.73
CA GLY A 166 -14.87 -7.89 11.49
C GLY A 166 -15.07 -8.87 10.33
N GLY A 167 -15.36 -8.37 9.12
CA GLY A 167 -15.54 -9.24 7.94
C GLY A 167 -16.89 -9.98 7.84
N VAL A 168 -17.77 -9.86 8.84
CA VAL A 168 -19.06 -10.58 8.86
C VAL A 168 -20.08 -10.06 7.84
N GLY A 169 -19.88 -8.87 7.25
CA GLY A 169 -20.77 -8.29 6.22
C GLY A 169 -21.81 -7.28 6.74
N LYS A 170 -21.50 -6.54 7.81
CA LYS A 170 -22.39 -5.49 8.37
C LYS A 170 -22.64 -4.36 7.37
N THR A 171 -21.57 -3.80 6.79
CA THR A 171 -21.63 -2.74 5.78
C THR A 171 -22.54 -3.17 4.63
N THR A 172 -22.29 -4.35 4.05
CA THR A 172 -23.12 -4.92 2.97
C THR A 172 -24.60 -5.03 3.38
N MET A 173 -24.88 -5.46 4.61
CA MET A 173 -26.25 -5.60 5.11
C MET A 173 -26.96 -4.25 5.20
N VAL A 174 -26.34 -3.23 5.80
CA VAL A 174 -26.99 -1.91 5.96
C VAL A 174 -27.11 -1.16 4.65
N THR A 175 -26.16 -1.32 3.73
CA THR A 175 -26.25 -0.77 2.37
C THR A 175 -27.44 -1.38 1.63
N LYS A 176 -27.64 -2.71 1.71
CA LYS A 176 -28.78 -3.38 1.06
C LYS A 176 -30.13 -3.04 1.68
N VAL A 177 -30.18 -2.84 3.00
CA VAL A 177 -31.39 -2.28 3.63
C VAL A 177 -31.63 -0.85 3.16
N GLY A 178 -30.59 -0.02 3.04
CA GLY A 178 -30.66 1.34 2.49
C GLY A 178 -31.24 1.38 1.08
N GLU A 179 -30.74 0.52 0.19
CA GLU A 179 -31.28 0.35 -1.17
C GLU A 179 -32.76 -0.07 -1.16
N LEU A 180 -33.12 -1.03 -0.31
CA LEU A 180 -34.50 -1.51 -0.17
C LEU A 180 -35.44 -0.37 0.24
N VAL A 181 -35.08 0.40 1.27
CA VAL A 181 -35.96 1.45 1.80
C VAL A 181 -36.04 2.68 0.90
N MET A 182 -35.02 2.93 0.07
CA MET A 182 -35.09 3.89 -1.04
C MET A 182 -36.05 3.41 -2.11
N ARG A 183 -35.90 2.15 -2.56
CA ARG A 183 -36.76 1.57 -3.60
C ARG A 183 -38.22 1.48 -3.17
N ASP A 184 -38.47 1.16 -1.91
CA ASP A 184 -39.80 1.09 -1.32
C ASP A 184 -40.40 2.48 -1.02
N GLY A 185 -39.67 3.57 -1.30
CA GLY A 185 -40.11 4.95 -1.05
C GLY A 185 -40.30 5.29 0.42
N THR A 186 -39.67 4.54 1.32
CA THR A 186 -39.76 4.78 2.77
C THR A 186 -38.95 6.02 3.16
N PHE A 187 -37.83 6.24 2.48
CA PHE A 187 -37.00 7.44 2.57
C PHE A 187 -36.83 8.06 1.18
N ASP A 188 -36.71 9.38 1.14
CA ASP A 188 -36.50 10.14 -0.09
C ASP A 188 -35.02 10.08 -0.52
N GLU A 189 -34.10 10.08 0.44
CA GLU A 189 -32.65 10.06 0.19
C GLU A 189 -31.91 9.23 1.26
N VAL A 190 -30.87 8.49 0.85
CA VAL A 190 -29.92 7.78 1.73
C VAL A 190 -28.55 8.40 1.55
N ALA A 191 -27.87 8.70 2.66
CA ALA A 191 -26.48 9.15 2.66
C ALA A 191 -25.63 8.26 3.58
N MET A 192 -24.41 7.96 3.17
CA MET A 192 -23.51 7.07 3.90
C MET A 192 -22.16 7.75 4.12
N ALA A 193 -21.59 7.60 5.32
CA ALA A 193 -20.24 8.04 5.62
C ALA A 193 -19.51 6.96 6.42
N VAL A 194 -18.25 6.70 6.05
CA VAL A 194 -17.35 5.83 6.81
C VAL A 194 -16.68 6.64 7.90
N VAL A 195 -16.80 6.16 9.13
CA VAL A 195 -16.25 6.76 10.34
C VAL A 195 -14.85 6.19 10.56
N SER A 196 -13.84 7.04 10.44
CA SER A 196 -12.47 6.65 10.79
C SER A 196 -12.30 6.52 12.31
N GLN A 197 -11.24 5.83 12.75
CA GLN A 197 -10.97 5.63 14.19
C GLN A 197 -10.87 6.92 14.99
N ASP A 198 -10.33 7.99 14.38
CA ASP A 198 -10.23 9.33 14.98
C ASP A 198 -11.56 10.10 14.96
N ALA A 199 -12.62 9.52 14.40
CA ALA A 199 -13.96 10.10 14.28
C ALA A 199 -13.96 11.53 13.73
N ASN A 200 -13.11 11.81 12.73
CA ASN A 200 -12.93 13.15 12.17
C ASN A 200 -14.25 13.72 11.62
N VAL A 201 -14.82 14.68 12.35
CA VAL A 201 -16.14 15.26 12.06
C VAL A 201 -16.16 15.95 10.70
N ILE A 202 -15.12 16.72 10.34
CA ILE A 202 -15.02 17.40 9.03
C ILE A 202 -15.10 16.39 7.87
N LYS A 203 -14.43 15.24 8.01
CA LYS A 203 -14.42 14.18 7.01
C LYS A 203 -15.77 13.49 6.90
N ILE A 204 -16.46 13.24 8.02
CA ILE A 204 -17.83 12.69 8.03
C ILE A 204 -18.78 13.68 7.35
N GLN A 205 -18.71 14.95 7.72
CA GLN A 205 -19.51 16.02 7.12
C GLN A 205 -19.28 16.13 5.61
N GLY A 206 -18.03 16.02 5.16
CA GLY A 206 -17.67 16.00 3.74
C GLY A 206 -18.35 14.86 2.99
N GLN A 207 -18.19 13.63 3.47
CA GLN A 207 -18.80 12.44 2.85
C GLN A 207 -20.33 12.54 2.78
N LEU A 208 -20.98 12.97 3.86
CA LEU A 208 -22.43 13.15 3.87
C LEU A 208 -22.87 14.27 2.91
N ALA A 209 -22.12 15.35 2.83
CA ALA A 209 -22.41 16.45 1.92
C ALA A 209 -22.26 16.02 0.46
N ASP A 210 -21.24 15.22 0.13
CA ASP A 210 -21.04 14.65 -1.20
C ASP A 210 -22.22 13.74 -1.59
N CYS A 211 -22.67 12.84 -0.68
CA CYS A 211 -23.85 11.99 -0.92
C CYS A 211 -25.14 12.79 -1.12
N LEU A 212 -25.28 13.93 -0.43
CA LEU A 212 -26.48 14.78 -0.48
C LEU A 212 -26.41 15.87 -1.57
N ASN A 213 -25.34 15.86 -2.37
CA ASN A 213 -25.03 16.89 -3.37
C ASN A 213 -25.06 18.32 -2.77
N LEU A 214 -24.50 18.48 -1.57
CA LEU A 214 -24.43 19.72 -0.82
C LEU A 214 -23.01 20.29 -0.88
N LYS A 215 -22.85 21.52 -1.37
CA LYS A 215 -21.55 22.23 -1.30
C LYS A 215 -21.40 22.92 0.06
N LEU A 216 -20.49 22.42 0.90
CA LEU A 216 -20.13 23.04 2.16
C LEU A 216 -19.18 24.23 1.94
N ARG A 217 -19.60 25.43 2.34
CA ARG A 217 -18.85 26.69 2.09
C ARG A 217 -17.99 27.17 3.27
N GLY A 218 -18.05 26.51 4.43
CA GLY A 218 -17.33 26.90 5.65
C GLY A 218 -16.11 26.01 5.91
N GLU A 219 -15.08 26.60 6.53
CA GLU A 219 -13.86 25.89 6.96
C GLU A 219 -14.01 25.26 8.35
N THR A 220 -14.99 25.70 9.14
CA THR A 220 -15.18 25.24 10.52
C THR A 220 -16.21 24.11 10.64
N GLU A 221 -16.03 23.23 11.63
CA GLU A 221 -16.97 22.13 11.92
C GLU A 221 -18.40 22.62 12.19
N VAL A 222 -18.55 23.75 12.89
CA VAL A 222 -19.86 24.29 13.31
C VAL A 222 -20.66 24.83 12.12
N GLU A 223 -20.00 25.57 11.22
CA GLU A 223 -20.66 26.12 10.02
C GLU A 223 -21.09 25.01 9.07
N ARG A 224 -20.26 23.97 8.93
CA ARG A 224 -20.54 22.79 8.11
C ARG A 224 -21.68 21.96 8.71
N ALA A 225 -21.68 21.76 10.03
CA ALA A 225 -22.76 21.10 10.75
C ALA A 225 -24.09 21.84 10.55
N THR A 226 -24.08 23.17 10.60
CA THR A 226 -25.29 23.99 10.40
C THR A 226 -25.84 23.84 8.98
N GLN A 227 -24.98 23.81 7.96
CA GLN A 227 -25.38 23.58 6.56
C GLN A 227 -25.97 22.19 6.35
N LEU A 228 -25.34 21.14 6.90
CA LEU A 228 -25.87 19.78 6.87
C LEU A 228 -27.20 19.67 7.60
N TRP A 229 -27.32 20.30 8.77
CA TRP A 229 -28.56 20.29 9.55
C TRP A 229 -29.71 20.92 8.78
N ASN A 230 -29.50 22.07 8.14
CA ASN A 230 -30.50 22.72 7.29
C ASN A 230 -30.89 21.83 6.10
N ARG A 231 -29.92 21.14 5.48
CA ARG A 231 -30.17 20.23 4.35
C ARG A 231 -30.96 18.99 4.75
N LEU A 232 -30.75 18.49 5.96
CA LEU A 232 -31.43 17.32 6.53
C LEU A 232 -32.78 17.67 7.19
N ASN A 233 -33.04 18.94 7.43
CA ASN A 233 -34.25 19.44 8.07
C ASN A 233 -35.12 20.29 7.13
N ASN A 234 -35.29 19.84 5.88
CA ASN A 234 -36.07 20.52 4.83
C ASN A 234 -37.46 19.87 4.58
N GLY A 235 -37.87 18.92 5.40
CA GLY A 235 -39.15 18.20 5.29
C GLY A 235 -39.10 16.87 4.53
N LYS A 236 -37.99 16.53 3.87
CA LYS A 236 -37.75 15.19 3.28
C LYS A 236 -37.31 14.17 4.33
N LYS A 237 -37.53 12.89 4.04
CA LYS A 237 -37.13 11.74 4.85
C LYS A 237 -35.74 11.24 4.45
N TYR A 238 -34.80 11.33 5.38
CA TYR A 238 -33.41 10.91 5.24
C TYR A 238 -33.11 9.66 6.06
N LEU A 239 -32.33 8.76 5.46
CA LEU A 239 -31.62 7.73 6.18
C LEU A 239 -30.11 8.00 6.10
N ILE A 240 -29.48 8.17 7.25
CA ILE A 240 -28.04 8.37 7.38
C ILE A 240 -27.39 7.08 7.88
N ILE A 241 -26.44 6.56 7.12
CA ILE A 241 -25.64 5.38 7.50
C ILE A 241 -24.25 5.86 7.92
N LEU A 242 -23.89 5.64 9.18
CA LEU A 242 -22.53 5.87 9.69
C LEU A 242 -21.86 4.52 9.87
N ASP A 243 -20.93 4.20 8.97
CA ASP A 243 -20.31 2.88 8.89
C ASP A 243 -18.99 2.83 9.66
N ASP A 244 -18.72 1.68 10.28
CA ASP A 244 -17.50 1.35 11.04
C ASP A 244 -17.23 2.32 12.21
N VAL A 245 -18.23 2.56 13.05
CA VAL A 245 -18.15 3.46 14.20
C VAL A 245 -17.28 2.87 15.31
N TRP A 246 -16.26 3.62 15.71
CA TRP A 246 -15.26 3.21 16.72
C TRP A 246 -15.54 3.73 18.13
N GLN A 247 -16.21 4.87 18.25
CA GLN A 247 -16.50 5.54 19.52
C GLN A 247 -17.84 6.27 19.45
N GLU A 248 -18.38 6.64 20.62
CA GLU A 248 -19.65 7.37 20.70
C GLU A 248 -19.56 8.68 19.90
N LEU A 249 -20.56 8.95 19.05
CA LEU A 249 -20.59 10.11 18.16
C LEU A 249 -21.62 11.14 18.62
N ASN A 250 -21.21 12.42 18.65
CA ASN A 250 -22.14 13.52 18.82
C ASN A 250 -22.78 13.91 17.48
N LEU A 251 -23.95 13.34 17.19
CA LEU A 251 -24.69 13.59 15.95
C LEU A 251 -24.97 15.09 15.71
N LYS A 252 -25.13 15.89 16.77
CA LYS A 252 -25.37 17.33 16.66
C LYS A 252 -24.14 18.08 16.12
N GLU A 253 -22.93 17.68 16.53
CA GLU A 253 -21.68 18.26 16.03
C GLU A 253 -21.43 17.89 14.56
N ILE A 254 -21.90 16.72 14.13
CA ILE A 254 -21.87 16.32 12.72
C ILE A 254 -22.87 17.15 11.89
N GLY A 255 -23.93 17.68 12.51
CA GLY A 255 -25.02 18.38 11.83
C GLY A 255 -26.19 17.47 11.49
N ILE A 256 -26.29 16.29 12.11
CA ILE A 256 -27.43 15.40 11.99
C ILE A 256 -28.49 15.82 13.02
N PRO A 257 -29.74 16.10 12.62
CA PRO A 257 -30.79 16.52 13.55
C PRO A 257 -31.02 15.48 14.65
N SER A 258 -30.84 15.87 15.92
CA SER A 258 -31.16 15.00 17.06
C SER A 258 -32.67 14.88 17.24
N THR A 259 -33.13 13.66 17.47
CA THR A 259 -34.51 13.22 17.27
C THR A 259 -35.37 13.30 18.53
N ASP A 260 -35.64 14.51 19.02
CA ASP A 260 -36.81 14.73 19.87
C ASP A 260 -37.95 15.24 18.99
N GLY A 261 -38.54 14.31 18.23
CA GLY A 261 -39.79 14.55 17.47
C GLY A 261 -39.68 14.72 15.96
N ASN A 262 -38.47 14.79 15.37
CA ASN A 262 -38.32 14.90 13.92
C ASN A 262 -38.35 13.52 13.24
N LYS A 263 -39.50 13.17 12.63
CA LYS A 263 -39.70 11.90 11.91
C LYS A 263 -38.96 11.81 10.57
N SER A 264 -38.25 12.88 10.19
CA SER A 264 -37.68 13.05 8.85
C SER A 264 -36.23 12.61 8.72
N CYS A 265 -35.54 12.19 9.79
CA CYS A 265 -34.15 11.75 9.70
C CYS A 265 -33.87 10.58 10.66
N LYS A 266 -33.44 9.43 10.12
CA LYS A 266 -33.06 8.24 10.89
C LYS A 266 -31.59 7.90 10.68
N VAL A 267 -30.98 7.28 11.69
CA VAL A 267 -29.56 6.92 11.67
C VAL A 267 -29.37 5.42 11.85
N VAL A 268 -28.56 4.81 10.98
CA VAL A 268 -28.06 3.45 11.12
C VAL A 268 -26.56 3.52 11.37
N LEU A 269 -26.10 2.87 12.42
CA LEU A 269 -24.70 2.78 12.81
C LEU A 269 -24.24 1.34 12.59
N THR A 270 -23.03 1.13 12.06
CA THR A 270 -22.38 -0.18 12.14
C THR A 270 -21.16 -0.12 13.06
N SER A 271 -20.90 -1.18 13.82
CA SER A 271 -19.68 -1.28 14.62
C SER A 271 -19.29 -2.73 14.84
N ARG A 272 -18.05 -2.96 15.26
CA ARG A 272 -17.61 -4.26 15.76
C ARG A 272 -17.97 -4.46 17.23
N ASN A 273 -18.02 -3.35 17.97
CA ASN A 273 -18.29 -3.35 19.40
C ASN A 273 -19.66 -2.75 19.67
N ARG A 274 -20.53 -3.51 20.34
CA ARG A 274 -21.86 -3.06 20.76
C ARG A 274 -21.78 -1.87 21.72
N ASP A 275 -20.73 -1.79 22.53
CA ASP A 275 -20.62 -0.82 23.62
C ASP A 275 -20.39 0.62 23.14
N VAL A 276 -20.08 0.82 21.86
CA VAL A 276 -19.85 2.12 21.22
C VAL A 276 -21.04 3.07 21.35
N TRP A 277 -22.25 2.53 21.45
CA TRP A 277 -23.48 3.31 21.57
C TRP A 277 -24.31 2.94 22.81
N LYS A 278 -23.67 2.40 23.86
CA LYS A 278 -24.36 1.99 25.10
C LYS A 278 -25.10 3.14 25.82
N ASN A 279 -24.63 4.37 25.64
CA ASN A 279 -25.22 5.58 26.23
C ASN A 279 -26.21 6.28 25.28
N MET A 280 -26.45 5.72 24.10
CA MET A 280 -27.38 6.24 23.11
C MET A 280 -28.65 5.37 23.11
N ASP A 281 -29.80 5.98 22.88
CA ASP A 281 -31.06 5.26 22.64
C ASP A 281 -31.05 4.62 21.23
N VAL A 282 -30.43 3.44 21.12
CA VAL A 282 -30.19 2.71 19.86
C VAL A 282 -30.85 1.34 19.94
N LYS A 283 -31.65 0.98 18.92
CA LYS A 283 -32.15 -0.38 18.73
C LYS A 283 -31.09 -1.22 18.02
N ASP A 284 -30.56 -2.24 18.68
CA ASP A 284 -29.41 -2.99 18.20
C ASP A 284 -29.77 -4.34 17.55
N PHE A 285 -28.96 -4.73 16.58
CA PHE A 285 -29.05 -6.00 15.87
C PHE A 285 -27.65 -6.61 15.74
N LYS A 286 -27.51 -7.87 16.16
CA LYS A 286 -26.27 -8.63 16.00
C LYS A 286 -26.27 -9.33 14.64
N ASN A 287 -25.28 -9.03 13.80
CA ASN A 287 -25.02 -9.76 12.57
C ASN A 287 -24.04 -10.91 12.85
N GLU A 288 -24.54 -12.14 12.77
CA GLU A 288 -23.79 -13.35 13.12
C GLU A 288 -23.00 -13.93 11.93
N ASN A 289 -22.01 -14.76 12.25
CA ASN A 289 -21.27 -15.53 11.27
C ASN A 289 -22.23 -16.45 10.49
N LEU A 290 -21.84 -16.84 9.27
CA LEU A 290 -22.61 -17.77 8.46
C LEU A 290 -22.67 -19.15 9.12
N SER A 291 -23.79 -19.86 8.89
CA SER A 291 -23.88 -21.29 9.22
C SER A 291 -22.86 -22.11 8.42
N GLU A 292 -22.52 -23.32 8.87
CA GLU A 292 -21.60 -24.19 8.12
C GLU A 292 -22.13 -24.47 6.70
N GLU A 293 -23.44 -24.64 6.56
CA GLU A 293 -24.10 -24.89 5.27
C GLU A 293 -23.99 -23.70 4.32
N GLU A 294 -24.24 -22.48 4.81
CA GLU A 294 -24.10 -21.26 4.03
C GLU A 294 -22.65 -20.94 3.69
N SER A 295 -21.75 -21.21 4.64
CA SER A 295 -20.31 -21.05 4.46
C SER A 295 -19.82 -21.96 3.34
N TRP A 296 -20.25 -23.21 3.37
CA TRP A 296 -19.94 -24.17 2.32
C TRP A 296 -20.52 -23.77 0.97
N ALA A 297 -21.78 -23.33 0.92
CA ALA A 297 -22.41 -22.88 -0.31
C ALA A 297 -21.65 -21.70 -0.95
N LEU A 298 -21.28 -20.70 -0.14
CA LEU A 298 -20.47 -19.55 -0.58
C LEU A 298 -19.08 -19.99 -1.05
N PHE A 299 -18.42 -20.88 -0.30
CA PHE A 299 -17.10 -21.41 -0.67
C PHE A 299 -17.13 -22.13 -2.01
N LYS A 300 -18.10 -23.04 -2.22
CA LYS A 300 -18.29 -23.75 -3.49
C LYS A 300 -18.51 -22.80 -4.65
N LYS A 301 -19.33 -21.77 -4.46
CA LYS A 301 -19.58 -20.76 -5.48
C LYS A 301 -18.30 -19.99 -5.85
N LYS A 302 -17.42 -19.72 -4.87
CA LYS A 302 -16.17 -18.97 -5.09
C LYS A 302 -15.04 -19.81 -5.66
N VAL A 303 -15.00 -21.12 -5.41
CA VAL A 303 -13.99 -22.02 -6.00
C VAL A 303 -14.42 -22.52 -7.39
N GLY A 304 -15.72 -22.77 -7.60
CA GLY A 304 -16.28 -23.42 -8.79
C GLY A 304 -16.61 -24.91 -8.59
N ASN A 305 -17.11 -25.56 -9.64
CA ASN A 305 -17.75 -26.90 -9.60
C ASN A 305 -16.81 -28.12 -9.41
N ASN A 306 -15.53 -27.92 -9.05
CA ASN A 306 -14.56 -29.03 -8.92
C ASN A 306 -14.46 -29.62 -7.50
N VAL A 307 -15.07 -28.97 -6.49
CA VAL A 307 -14.94 -29.35 -5.07
C VAL A 307 -15.88 -30.49 -4.61
N ASP A 308 -16.83 -30.90 -5.45
CA ASP A 308 -17.72 -32.03 -5.15
C ASP A 308 -17.08 -33.40 -5.49
N ALA A 309 -15.88 -33.42 -6.09
CA ALA A 309 -15.10 -34.64 -6.29
C ALA A 309 -14.77 -35.28 -4.91
N PRO A 310 -15.01 -36.59 -4.71
CA PRO A 310 -14.86 -37.23 -3.40
C PRO A 310 -13.49 -37.01 -2.73
N GLU A 311 -12.41 -37.01 -3.53
CA GLU A 311 -11.03 -36.85 -3.06
C GLU A 311 -10.70 -35.41 -2.60
N LEU A 312 -11.41 -34.41 -3.13
CA LEU A 312 -11.19 -32.99 -2.83
C LEU A 312 -12.19 -32.46 -1.80
N ARG A 313 -13.39 -33.04 -1.74
CA ARG A 313 -14.49 -32.58 -0.89
C ARG A 313 -14.11 -32.52 0.58
N GLU A 314 -13.43 -33.54 1.10
CA GLU A 314 -13.02 -33.56 2.51
C GLU A 314 -12.01 -32.45 2.84
N LYS A 315 -11.03 -32.23 1.96
CA LYS A 315 -10.02 -31.16 2.13
C LYS A 315 -10.65 -29.78 2.00
N ALA A 316 -11.47 -29.58 0.97
CA ALA A 316 -12.17 -28.34 0.73
C ALA A 316 -13.12 -27.99 1.89
N TRP A 317 -13.84 -28.99 2.42
CA TRP A 317 -14.69 -28.82 3.60
C TRP A 317 -13.86 -28.44 4.83
N ALA A 318 -12.73 -29.10 5.07
CA ALA A 318 -11.84 -28.77 6.18
C ALA A 318 -11.31 -27.33 6.08
N ILE A 319 -10.88 -26.88 4.89
CA ILE A 319 -10.44 -25.50 4.65
C ILE A 319 -11.58 -24.52 4.92
N CYS A 320 -12.77 -24.77 4.38
CA CYS A 320 -13.95 -23.92 4.60
C CYS A 320 -14.31 -23.81 6.09
N LYS A 321 -14.15 -24.89 6.85
CA LYS A 321 -14.41 -24.90 8.29
C LYS A 321 -13.43 -24.02 9.07
N GLU A 322 -12.17 -23.93 8.65
CA GLU A 322 -11.18 -23.05 9.28
C GLU A 322 -11.52 -21.55 9.08
N CYS A 323 -12.38 -21.19 8.11
CA CYS A 323 -12.88 -19.82 7.94
C CYS A 323 -13.90 -19.37 9.00
N GLN A 324 -14.36 -20.28 9.88
CA GLN A 324 -15.28 -20.00 11.00
C GLN A 324 -16.55 -19.21 10.62
N GLY A 325 -17.05 -19.40 9.40
CA GLY A 325 -18.26 -18.75 8.92
C GLY A 325 -18.12 -17.25 8.60
N LEU A 326 -16.90 -16.73 8.44
CA LEU A 326 -16.67 -15.34 8.02
C LEU A 326 -16.72 -15.23 6.48
N PRO A 327 -17.70 -14.51 5.89
CA PRO A 327 -17.83 -14.40 4.44
C PRO A 327 -16.56 -13.90 3.76
N VAL A 328 -15.87 -12.93 4.36
CA VAL A 328 -14.66 -12.34 3.78
C VAL A 328 -13.53 -13.36 3.64
N ASP A 329 -13.40 -14.27 4.60
CA ASP A 329 -12.37 -15.30 4.64
C ASP A 329 -12.68 -16.45 3.67
N ILE A 330 -13.96 -16.83 3.64
CA ILE A 330 -14.49 -17.83 2.71
C ILE A 330 -14.26 -17.39 1.26
N ILE A 331 -14.55 -16.12 0.95
CA ILE A 331 -14.34 -15.57 -0.39
C ILE A 331 -12.85 -15.53 -0.74
N ALA A 332 -12.00 -15.07 0.18
CA ALA A 332 -10.55 -15.04 -0.01
C ALA A 332 -9.98 -16.42 -0.35
N LEU A 333 -10.21 -17.41 0.53
CA LEU A 333 -9.68 -18.75 0.36
C LEU A 333 -10.30 -19.45 -0.84
N GLY A 334 -11.61 -19.27 -1.06
CA GLY A 334 -12.29 -19.81 -2.23
C GLY A 334 -11.71 -19.28 -3.54
N SER A 335 -11.43 -17.97 -3.62
CA SER A 335 -10.79 -17.37 -4.80
C SER A 335 -9.32 -17.77 -4.96
N ALA A 336 -8.56 -17.91 -3.87
CA ALA A 336 -7.15 -18.31 -3.93
C ALA A 336 -6.97 -19.75 -4.45
N LEU A 337 -7.93 -20.63 -4.13
CA LEU A 337 -7.92 -22.05 -4.50
C LEU A 337 -8.63 -22.33 -5.83
N MET A 338 -9.20 -21.30 -6.47
CA MET A 338 -9.82 -21.43 -7.78
C MET A 338 -8.81 -21.91 -8.83
N GLY A 339 -9.13 -23.03 -9.50
CA GLY A 339 -8.29 -23.60 -10.57
C GLY A 339 -6.97 -24.20 -10.10
N LYS A 340 -6.78 -24.44 -8.81
CA LYS A 340 -5.58 -25.05 -8.23
C LYS A 340 -5.64 -26.58 -8.22
N ASP A 341 -4.46 -27.21 -8.24
CA ASP A 341 -4.27 -28.67 -8.20
C ASP A 341 -4.28 -29.23 -6.77
N MET A 342 -4.38 -30.57 -6.66
CA MET A 342 -4.54 -31.27 -5.38
C MET A 342 -3.40 -31.02 -4.38
N ASP A 343 -2.18 -30.77 -4.88
CA ASP A 343 -1.02 -30.48 -4.04
C ASP A 343 -1.15 -29.08 -3.43
N ALA A 344 -1.59 -28.08 -4.19
CA ALA A 344 -1.88 -26.75 -3.66
C ALA A 344 -3.02 -26.76 -2.62
N TRP A 345 -4.04 -27.61 -2.78
CA TRP A 345 -5.09 -27.79 -1.77
C TRP A 345 -4.55 -28.46 -0.50
N GLN A 346 -3.64 -29.41 -0.63
CA GLN A 346 -2.99 -30.08 0.51
C GLN A 346 -2.07 -29.11 1.25
N ASP A 347 -1.24 -28.36 0.53
CA ASP A 347 -0.35 -27.35 1.09
C ASP A 347 -1.14 -26.28 1.86
N GLU A 348 -2.28 -25.83 1.33
CA GLU A 348 -3.11 -24.83 2.02
C GLU A 348 -3.77 -25.42 3.27
N LEU A 349 -4.26 -26.65 3.20
CA LEU A 349 -4.80 -27.34 4.38
C LEU A 349 -3.72 -27.57 5.45
N ASP A 350 -2.50 -27.90 5.06
CA ASP A 350 -1.39 -28.13 5.98
C ASP A 350 -0.89 -26.81 6.59
N LYS A 351 -0.86 -25.71 5.82
CA LYS A 351 -0.65 -24.36 6.36
C LYS A 351 -1.72 -24.02 7.40
N LEU A 352 -3.00 -24.24 7.09
CA LEU A 352 -4.11 -23.96 8.01
C LEU A 352 -4.07 -24.85 9.27
N LYS A 353 -3.68 -26.12 9.16
CA LYS A 353 -3.50 -27.01 10.33
C LYS A 353 -2.29 -26.63 11.19
N ASN A 354 -1.17 -26.29 10.57
CA ASN A 354 0.06 -25.90 11.26
C ASN A 354 -0.02 -24.50 11.88
N SER A 355 -1.00 -23.70 11.47
CA SER A 355 -1.30 -22.39 12.04
C SER A 355 -2.33 -22.39 13.17
N LYS A 356 -2.71 -23.56 13.69
CA LYS A 356 -3.50 -23.64 14.94
C LYS A 356 -2.77 -23.11 16.18
N ILE A 357 -1.56 -22.57 16.03
CA ILE A 357 -0.86 -21.77 17.07
C ILE A 357 -0.97 -20.25 16.82
N GLU A 358 -1.33 -19.77 15.63
CA GLU A 358 -1.62 -18.35 15.36
C GLU A 358 -2.34 -18.19 14.01
N GLY A 359 -3.58 -17.69 14.03
CA GLY A 359 -4.52 -17.74 12.89
C GLY A 359 -3.99 -17.16 11.56
N ILE A 360 -3.98 -18.00 10.52
CA ILE A 360 -3.77 -17.59 9.11
C ILE A 360 -5.05 -16.96 8.57
N ILE A 361 -5.37 -15.72 8.96
CA ILE A 361 -6.08 -14.80 8.06
C ILE A 361 -5.65 -13.31 8.21
N PRO A 362 -4.35 -12.93 8.22
CA PRO A 362 -3.97 -11.53 7.99
C PRO A 362 -3.57 -11.22 6.54
N LYS A 363 -3.36 -12.23 5.69
CA LYS A 363 -2.71 -12.03 4.38
C LYS A 363 -3.61 -11.59 3.22
N VAL A 364 -4.94 -11.61 3.36
CA VAL A 364 -5.86 -11.21 2.27
C VAL A 364 -6.65 -9.93 2.55
N PHE A 365 -6.80 -9.49 3.80
CA PHE A 365 -7.53 -8.24 4.09
C PHE A 365 -6.89 -7.39 5.20
N ALA A 366 -6.17 -6.36 4.75
CA ALA A 366 -5.75 -5.22 5.57
C ALA A 366 -6.90 -4.24 5.90
N SER A 367 -8.16 -4.64 5.76
CA SER A 367 -9.35 -3.83 6.13
C SER A 367 -9.84 -4.08 7.57
N SER A 368 -9.19 -4.95 8.33
CA SER A 368 -9.60 -5.29 9.70
C SER A 368 -8.86 -4.51 10.81
N LYS A 369 -8.03 -3.51 10.48
CA LYS A 369 -7.09 -2.91 11.44
C LYS A 369 -7.69 -2.08 12.59
N GLY A 370 -8.96 -1.67 12.54
CA GLY A 370 -9.39 -0.65 13.50
C GLY A 370 -9.84 -1.15 14.89
N SER A 371 -10.16 -2.45 15.07
CA SER A 371 -10.79 -2.96 16.31
C SER A 371 -9.84 -3.25 17.46
N TYR A 372 -8.57 -2.94 17.28
CA TYR A 372 -7.51 -3.34 18.19
C TYR A 372 -7.18 -2.27 19.23
N ASP A 373 -7.58 -1.02 19.02
CA ASP A 373 -7.16 0.08 19.88
C ASP A 373 -7.93 0.20 21.20
N GLN A 374 -9.04 -0.52 21.38
CA GLN A 374 -9.89 -0.48 22.60
C GLN A 374 -9.78 -1.68 23.54
N LEU A 375 -8.85 -2.62 23.33
CA LEU A 375 -8.56 -3.65 24.34
C LEU A 375 -7.68 -3.07 25.46
N ASP A 376 -8.20 -3.08 26.69
CA ASP A 376 -7.57 -2.55 27.92
C ASP A 376 -6.44 -3.43 28.50
N SER A 377 -5.84 -4.32 27.70
CA SER A 377 -4.65 -5.08 28.13
C SER A 377 -3.51 -4.97 27.11
N LYS A 378 -2.29 -4.71 27.62
CA LYS A 378 -1.06 -4.53 26.82
C LYS A 378 -0.66 -5.80 26.05
N ASP A 379 -1.10 -6.97 26.48
CA ASP A 379 -0.69 -8.25 25.90
C ASP A 379 -1.39 -8.54 24.57
N ALA A 380 -2.63 -8.09 24.38
CA ALA A 380 -3.37 -8.26 23.13
C ALA A 380 -2.86 -7.34 22.00
N LYS A 381 -2.27 -6.18 22.33
CA LYS A 381 -1.71 -5.22 21.35
C LYS A 381 -0.31 -5.59 20.87
N SER A 382 0.44 -6.36 21.66
CA SER A 382 1.81 -6.77 21.36
C SER A 382 1.90 -7.85 20.28
N CYS A 383 0.90 -8.72 20.17
CA CYS A 383 0.96 -9.92 19.31
C CYS A 383 0.75 -9.65 17.80
N ILE A 384 0.39 -8.44 17.38
CA ILE A 384 0.01 -8.17 15.97
C ILE A 384 1.03 -7.29 15.23
N ASN A 385 1.87 -6.52 15.93
CA ASN A 385 2.92 -5.70 15.29
C ASN A 385 4.11 -6.53 14.74
N GLY A 386 4.11 -7.85 14.92
CA GLY A 386 5.19 -8.74 14.47
C GLY A 386 5.15 -9.17 13.00
N ASN A 387 4.06 -8.95 12.26
CA ASN A 387 3.87 -9.58 10.95
C ASN A 387 3.52 -8.60 9.81
N LEU A 388 4.30 -7.52 9.68
CA LEU A 388 4.58 -7.00 8.34
C LEU A 388 5.42 -8.06 7.63
N VAL A 389 4.86 -8.70 6.60
CA VAL A 389 5.70 -9.35 5.59
C VAL A 389 6.69 -8.29 5.14
N LYS A 390 7.95 -8.42 5.57
CA LYS A 390 9.06 -7.64 5.04
C LYS A 390 8.99 -7.82 3.52
N LYS A 391 8.49 -6.82 2.79
CA LYS A 391 8.84 -6.65 1.38
C LYS A 391 10.37 -6.56 1.43
N SER A 392 11.04 -7.62 1.01
CA SER A 392 12.50 -7.70 0.95
C SER A 392 13.08 -6.75 -0.11
N SER A 393 12.23 -5.99 -0.80
CA SER A 393 12.62 -5.06 -1.84
C SER A 393 13.24 -3.80 -1.28
N TYR A 394 14.47 -3.56 -1.70
CA TYR A 394 15.24 -2.35 -1.41
C TYR A 394 14.83 -1.17 -2.31
N ILE A 395 14.20 -1.45 -3.46
CA ILE A 395 13.83 -0.47 -4.49
C ILE A 395 12.34 -0.64 -4.80
N ASN A 396 11.55 0.41 -4.60
CA ASN A 396 10.11 0.37 -4.82
C ASN A 396 9.74 0.64 -6.27
N ALA A 397 10.43 1.56 -6.93
CA ALA A 397 10.21 1.87 -8.33
C ALA A 397 11.50 2.42 -8.94
N ALA A 398 11.61 2.35 -10.27
CA ALA A 398 12.68 2.99 -10.98
C ALA A 398 12.19 3.44 -12.36
N PHE A 399 12.81 4.47 -12.93
CA PHE A 399 12.65 4.79 -14.35
C PHE A 399 13.90 5.46 -14.92
N ARG A 400 14.08 5.35 -16.24
CA ARG A 400 15.18 5.97 -16.97
C ARG A 400 14.90 7.45 -17.28
N SER A 401 15.87 8.31 -17.00
CA SER A 401 15.82 9.73 -17.37
C SER A 401 16.08 9.92 -18.87
N SER A 402 15.72 11.08 -19.41
CA SER A 402 16.10 11.51 -20.76
C SER A 402 17.60 11.80 -20.88
N GLN A 403 18.29 11.97 -19.75
CA GLN A 403 19.74 12.15 -19.69
C GLN A 403 20.45 10.80 -19.75
N THR A 404 21.50 10.73 -20.57
CA THR A 404 22.23 9.48 -20.83
C THR A 404 22.80 8.87 -19.56
N ASN A 405 22.56 7.57 -19.37
CA ASN A 405 22.96 6.78 -18.21
C ASN A 405 22.36 7.24 -16.87
N GLU A 406 21.34 8.11 -16.87
CA GLU A 406 20.67 8.55 -15.65
C GLU A 406 19.37 7.76 -15.41
N ALA A 407 19.13 7.37 -14.16
CA ALA A 407 17.90 6.75 -13.70
C ALA A 407 17.44 7.35 -12.37
N TYR A 408 16.13 7.41 -12.17
CA TYR A 408 15.50 7.76 -10.90
C TYR A 408 15.13 6.48 -10.18
N ILE A 409 15.58 6.34 -8.94
CA ILE A 409 15.29 5.18 -8.09
C ILE A 409 14.49 5.63 -6.88
N PHE A 410 13.31 5.05 -6.67
CA PHE A 410 12.40 5.37 -5.59
C PHE A 410 12.47 4.31 -4.49
N MET A 411 12.49 4.79 -3.24
CA MET A 411 12.54 4.00 -2.02
C MET A 411 11.54 4.61 -1.05
N LYS A 412 10.31 4.07 -1.02
CA LYS A 412 9.15 4.63 -0.32
C LYS A 412 8.84 6.07 -0.77
N ASN A 413 8.95 7.04 0.13
CA ASN A 413 8.64 8.45 -0.09
C ASN A 413 9.87 9.30 -0.46
N GLU A 414 10.99 8.66 -0.78
CA GLU A 414 12.25 9.29 -1.13
C GLU A 414 12.77 8.72 -2.46
N TYR A 415 13.60 9.49 -3.16
CA TYR A 415 14.19 9.09 -4.43
C TYR A 415 15.67 9.51 -4.52
N LEU A 416 16.41 8.88 -5.42
CA LEU A 416 17.75 9.29 -5.83
C LEU A 416 17.85 9.33 -7.36
N GLN A 417 18.73 10.19 -7.87
CA GLN A 417 19.16 10.20 -9.27
C GLN A 417 20.52 9.53 -9.34
N LEU A 418 20.67 8.60 -10.28
CA LEU A 418 21.80 7.71 -10.38
C LEU A 418 22.36 7.69 -11.79
N ASP A 419 23.67 7.89 -11.93
CA ASP A 419 24.40 7.41 -13.09
C ASP A 419 24.65 5.90 -12.89
N TYR A 420 23.94 5.07 -13.65
CA TYR A 420 23.99 3.62 -13.48
C TYR A 420 25.10 2.93 -14.29
N ALA A 421 25.90 3.69 -15.05
CA ALA A 421 27.13 3.25 -15.70
C ALA A 421 27.09 1.84 -16.33
N PRO A 422 26.28 1.57 -17.39
CA PRO A 422 25.97 0.22 -17.91
C PRO A 422 27.16 -0.63 -18.40
N SER A 423 28.35 -0.03 -18.56
CA SER A 423 29.60 -0.72 -18.90
C SER A 423 30.44 -1.11 -17.69
N SER A 424 30.05 -0.77 -16.47
CA SER A 424 30.86 -0.94 -15.26
C SER A 424 29.99 -1.20 -14.04
N THR A 425 30.63 -1.48 -12.90
CA THR A 425 29.97 -1.58 -11.59
C THR A 425 30.09 -0.29 -10.77
N ASN A 426 30.52 0.81 -11.38
CA ASN A 426 30.74 2.09 -10.69
C ASN A 426 29.55 3.03 -10.92
N ASP A 427 28.44 2.73 -10.26
CA ASP A 427 27.31 3.65 -10.19
C ASP A 427 27.71 4.93 -9.41
N LYS A 428 27.09 6.07 -9.74
CA LYS A 428 27.31 7.34 -9.04
C LYS A 428 26.00 8.03 -8.73
N VAL A 429 25.81 8.43 -7.48
CA VAL A 429 24.68 9.27 -7.10
C VAL A 429 24.89 10.67 -7.66
N LEU A 430 23.99 11.09 -8.55
CA LEU A 430 23.97 12.43 -9.12
C LEU A 430 23.24 13.39 -8.18
N ASN A 431 22.17 12.92 -7.53
CA ASN A 431 21.37 13.71 -6.61
C ASN A 431 20.60 12.80 -5.63
N GLY A 432 20.35 13.29 -4.42
CA GLY A 432 19.63 12.56 -3.38
C GLY A 432 20.48 11.68 -2.45
N PRO A 433 19.84 10.94 -1.53
CA PRO A 433 18.38 10.75 -1.41
C PRO A 433 17.64 12.02 -0.97
N LEU A 434 16.53 12.35 -1.64
CA LEU A 434 15.63 13.47 -1.33
C LEU A 434 14.19 12.96 -1.16
N ARG A 435 13.36 13.69 -0.41
CA ARG A 435 11.92 13.40 -0.38
C ARG A 435 11.30 13.68 -1.75
N ILE A 436 10.32 12.87 -2.15
CA ILE A 436 9.58 13.09 -3.40
C ILE A 436 9.00 14.51 -3.44
N SER A 437 8.44 15.01 -2.34
CA SER A 437 7.91 16.37 -2.24
C SER A 437 8.94 17.51 -2.42
N GLU A 438 10.23 17.21 -2.26
CA GLU A 438 11.32 18.19 -2.40
C GLU A 438 11.88 18.19 -3.83
N GLY A 439 11.95 17.02 -4.46
CA GLY A 439 12.40 16.86 -5.85
C GLY A 439 11.31 17.09 -6.89
N PHE A 440 10.07 16.81 -6.52
CA PHE A 440 8.88 16.91 -7.37
C PHE A 440 7.84 17.81 -6.68
N PRO A 441 8.04 19.14 -6.65
CA PRO A 441 7.09 20.11 -6.09
C PRO A 441 5.63 19.89 -6.50
N SER A 442 5.35 19.49 -7.74
CA SER A 442 3.98 19.24 -8.21
C SER A 442 3.30 18.07 -7.49
N LEU A 443 4.08 17.13 -6.94
CA LEU A 443 3.58 15.95 -6.23
C LEU A 443 3.35 16.18 -4.73
N LYS A 444 3.79 17.30 -4.14
CA LYS A 444 3.85 17.54 -2.68
C LYS A 444 2.55 17.22 -1.91
N ASN A 445 1.39 17.48 -2.51
CA ASN A 445 0.09 17.28 -1.86
C ASN A 445 -0.67 16.03 -2.36
N THR A 446 -0.03 15.20 -3.17
CA THR A 446 -0.63 14.00 -3.78
C THR A 446 -0.30 12.72 -3.00
N VAL A 447 -0.96 11.62 -3.35
CA VAL A 447 -0.65 10.29 -2.79
C VAL A 447 0.78 9.85 -3.07
N PHE A 448 1.37 10.25 -4.20
CA PHE A 448 2.71 9.85 -4.62
C PHE A 448 3.80 10.38 -3.69
N ALA A 449 3.64 11.60 -3.14
CA ALA A 449 4.56 12.14 -2.15
C ALA A 449 4.27 11.65 -0.73
N LYS A 450 3.01 11.33 -0.40
CA LYS A 450 2.58 10.90 0.95
C LYS A 450 2.86 9.43 1.22
N LEU A 451 2.45 8.55 0.30
CA LEU A 451 2.57 7.10 0.42
C LEU A 451 3.82 6.54 -0.27
N GLY A 452 4.35 7.27 -1.25
CA GLY A 452 5.49 6.84 -2.06
C GLY A 452 5.05 6.39 -3.45
N ILE A 453 6.05 6.17 -4.30
CA ILE A 453 5.87 5.64 -5.66
C ILE A 453 6.29 4.16 -5.64
N ASP A 454 5.35 3.30 -5.99
CA ASP A 454 5.49 1.84 -5.93
C ASP A 454 5.75 1.21 -7.30
N CYS A 455 5.58 1.97 -8.38
CA CYS A 455 5.99 1.60 -9.73
C CYS A 455 6.16 2.87 -10.57
N ALA A 456 7.07 2.86 -11.53
CA ALA A 456 7.26 3.94 -12.49
C ALA A 456 7.87 3.41 -13.79
N PHE A 457 7.72 4.15 -14.89
CA PHE A 457 8.48 3.95 -16.12
C PHE A 457 8.63 5.28 -16.90
N GLY A 458 9.68 5.39 -17.70
CA GLY A 458 9.96 6.59 -18.50
C GLY A 458 9.16 6.60 -19.80
N SER A 459 8.96 7.77 -20.38
CA SER A 459 8.40 7.88 -21.73
C SER A 459 9.50 8.09 -22.76
N HIS A 460 9.20 7.74 -24.02
CA HIS A 460 9.97 8.16 -25.18
C HIS A 460 9.88 9.68 -25.44
N HIS A 461 8.94 10.37 -24.81
CA HIS A 461 8.68 11.79 -25.05
C HIS A 461 9.34 12.70 -24.01
N GLY A 462 10.64 12.94 -24.19
CA GLY A 462 11.36 13.93 -23.38
C GLY A 462 11.39 13.59 -21.89
N ASP A 463 11.11 14.59 -21.06
CA ASP A 463 11.18 14.47 -19.59
C ASP A 463 9.87 13.96 -18.99
N GLU A 464 9.23 12.97 -19.63
CA GLU A 464 7.96 12.42 -19.18
C GLU A 464 8.12 11.04 -18.53
N ALA A 465 7.33 10.77 -17.50
CA ALA A 465 7.27 9.48 -16.83
C ALA A 465 5.85 9.18 -16.34
N PHE A 466 5.54 7.90 -16.21
CA PHE A 466 4.33 7.43 -15.55
C PHE A 466 4.70 6.91 -14.15
N ILE A 467 3.93 7.32 -13.15
CA ILE A 467 4.14 6.94 -11.75
C ILE A 467 2.87 6.32 -11.17
N PHE A 468 3.05 5.36 -10.26
CA PHE A 468 1.98 4.57 -9.66
C PHE A 468 2.15 4.47 -8.14
N SER A 469 1.03 4.46 -7.42
CA SER A 469 0.96 4.26 -5.96
C SER A 469 -0.36 3.57 -5.63
N GLY A 470 -0.30 2.30 -5.22
CA GLY A 470 -1.49 1.44 -5.14
C GLY A 470 -2.24 1.36 -6.46
N ASN A 471 -3.53 1.73 -6.45
CA ASN A 471 -4.38 1.76 -7.64
C ASN A 471 -4.43 3.14 -8.35
N LEU A 472 -3.62 4.11 -7.93
CA LEU A 472 -3.58 5.45 -8.50
C LEU A 472 -2.34 5.62 -9.40
N CYS A 473 -2.48 6.38 -10.49
CA CYS A 473 -1.40 6.71 -11.40
C CYS A 473 -1.47 8.15 -11.89
N ALA A 474 -0.32 8.65 -12.35
CA ALA A 474 -0.19 9.96 -12.99
C ALA A 474 0.89 9.93 -14.07
N ARG A 475 0.69 10.72 -15.13
CA ARG A 475 1.72 11.08 -16.10
C ARG A 475 2.32 12.41 -15.68
N ILE A 476 3.63 12.46 -15.51
CA ILE A 476 4.36 13.63 -15.05
C ILE A 476 5.40 14.06 -16.07
N ASN A 477 5.66 15.37 -16.11
CA ASN A 477 6.91 15.91 -16.62
C ASN A 477 7.85 16.12 -15.42
N TYR A 478 8.94 15.36 -15.33
CA TYR A 478 9.89 15.45 -14.22
C TYR A 478 10.98 16.50 -14.44
N ALA A 479 11.01 17.13 -15.61
CA ALA A 479 11.83 18.27 -15.98
C ALA A 479 13.31 18.10 -15.57
N SER A 480 14.00 17.08 -16.10
CA SER A 480 15.36 16.62 -15.74
C SER A 480 16.42 17.72 -15.50
N LYS A 481 16.31 18.86 -16.22
CA LYS A 481 17.26 19.99 -16.14
C LYS A 481 16.80 21.15 -15.26
N THR A 482 15.58 21.12 -14.74
CA THR A 482 14.97 22.18 -13.94
C THR A 482 14.29 21.60 -12.70
N ARG A 483 13.82 22.45 -11.77
CA ARG A 483 13.01 21.97 -10.62
C ARG A 483 11.51 22.18 -10.81
N ASN A 484 11.07 22.39 -12.07
CA ASN A 484 9.69 22.74 -12.39
C ASN A 484 8.94 21.53 -12.97
N ASP A 485 8.81 20.48 -12.15
CA ASP A 485 7.99 19.32 -12.52
C ASP A 485 6.51 19.70 -12.63
N LYS A 486 5.75 18.94 -13.42
CA LYS A 486 4.31 19.13 -13.59
C LYS A 486 3.61 17.80 -13.72
N ILE A 487 2.41 17.69 -13.15
CA ILE A 487 1.49 16.60 -13.47
C ILE A 487 0.81 16.95 -14.80
N ILE A 488 1.01 16.11 -15.81
CA ILE A 488 0.39 16.24 -17.14
C ILE A 488 -1.03 15.66 -17.08
N GLN A 489 -1.20 14.51 -16.41
CA GLN A 489 -2.46 13.79 -16.33
C GLN A 489 -2.54 13.01 -15.01
N GLY A 490 -3.69 13.06 -14.34
CA GLY A 490 -3.90 12.45 -13.01
C GLY A 490 -3.70 13.45 -11.86
N PRO A 491 -3.70 12.99 -10.59
CA PRO A 491 -3.85 11.60 -10.13
C PRO A 491 -5.23 11.03 -10.46
N MET A 492 -5.28 9.81 -10.97
CA MET A 492 -6.52 9.08 -11.22
C MET A 492 -6.30 7.59 -11.02
N THR A 493 -7.35 6.78 -11.01
CA THR A 493 -7.20 5.33 -10.91
C THR A 493 -6.57 4.74 -12.16
N ILE A 494 -5.91 3.59 -12.02
CA ILE A 494 -5.33 2.85 -13.17
C ILE A 494 -6.39 2.60 -14.23
N ILE A 495 -7.63 2.26 -13.85
CA ILE A 495 -8.72 2.03 -14.80
C ILE A 495 -9.23 3.32 -15.48
N GLN A 496 -9.03 4.49 -14.88
CA GLN A 496 -9.35 5.75 -15.55
C GLN A 496 -8.29 6.11 -16.60
N MET A 497 -7.01 5.80 -16.33
CA MET A 497 -5.92 6.04 -17.27
C MET A 497 -5.86 4.96 -18.38
N PHE A 498 -6.07 3.71 -17.99
CA PHE A 498 -5.91 2.51 -18.80
C PHE A 498 -7.16 1.63 -18.66
N HIS A 499 -8.25 2.06 -19.31
CA HIS A 499 -9.58 1.48 -19.13
C HIS A 499 -9.67 -0.02 -19.47
N PHE A 500 -8.76 -0.51 -20.32
CA PHE A 500 -8.63 -1.92 -20.68
C PHE A 500 -8.11 -2.81 -19.54
N PHE A 501 -7.61 -2.26 -18.42
CA PHE A 501 -7.22 -3.06 -17.26
C PHE A 501 -8.40 -3.44 -16.35
N LYS A 502 -9.60 -2.91 -16.56
CA LYS A 502 -10.79 -3.25 -15.78
C LYS A 502 -11.07 -4.76 -15.83
N GLY A 503 -11.20 -5.39 -14.66
CA GLY A 503 -11.40 -6.84 -14.53
C GLY A 503 -10.13 -7.68 -14.66
N THR A 504 -8.95 -7.06 -14.74
CA THR A 504 -7.65 -7.76 -14.77
C THR A 504 -6.90 -7.59 -13.45
N VAL A 505 -5.83 -8.36 -13.23
CA VAL A 505 -4.98 -8.24 -12.02
C VAL A 505 -4.34 -6.85 -11.88
N PHE A 506 -4.20 -6.10 -12.98
CA PHE A 506 -3.55 -4.79 -13.04
C PHE A 506 -4.46 -3.64 -12.56
N GLU A 507 -5.78 -3.83 -12.45
CA GLU A 507 -6.71 -2.82 -11.94
C GLU A 507 -6.38 -2.36 -10.51
N SER A 508 -5.86 -3.28 -9.70
CA SER A 508 -5.55 -3.05 -8.29
C SER A 508 -4.18 -2.42 -8.02
N GLY A 509 -3.33 -2.31 -9.04
CA GLY A 509 -1.96 -1.82 -8.92
C GLY A 509 -0.97 -2.57 -9.82
N ILE A 510 0.21 -1.98 -9.99
CA ILE A 510 1.31 -2.51 -10.80
C ILE A 510 2.55 -2.62 -9.91
N ASP A 511 3.28 -3.74 -10.01
CA ASP A 511 4.43 -4.01 -9.14
C ASP A 511 5.72 -3.40 -9.70
N SER A 512 5.89 -3.40 -11.03
CA SER A 512 7.02 -2.74 -11.69
C SER A 512 6.71 -2.49 -13.17
N ALA A 513 7.46 -1.60 -13.83
CA ALA A 513 7.29 -1.35 -15.25
C ALA A 513 8.59 -0.84 -15.88
N PHE A 514 8.72 -0.98 -17.20
CA PHE A 514 9.74 -0.29 -17.99
C PHE A 514 9.28 -0.08 -19.43
N GLU A 515 9.82 0.95 -20.08
CA GLU A 515 9.52 1.25 -21.48
C GLU A 515 10.22 0.28 -22.46
N SER A 516 9.49 -0.12 -23.50
CA SER A 516 10.01 -0.91 -24.62
C SER A 516 10.97 -0.07 -25.46
N THR A 517 11.71 -0.70 -26.38
CA THR A 517 12.40 0.03 -27.45
C THR A 517 11.48 0.40 -28.61
N VAL A 518 10.30 -0.22 -28.68
CA VAL A 518 9.24 0.21 -29.58
C VAL A 518 8.62 1.48 -29.02
N LEU A 519 8.49 2.48 -29.89
CA LEU A 519 7.94 3.77 -29.52
C LEU A 519 6.56 3.59 -28.87
N ASP A 520 6.37 4.28 -27.75
CA ASP A 520 5.11 4.32 -27.00
C ASP A 520 4.67 3.02 -26.33
N GLU A 521 5.51 1.99 -26.33
CA GLU A 521 5.21 0.74 -25.64
C GLU A 521 5.88 0.64 -24.27
N ALA A 522 5.19 -0.02 -23.33
CA ALA A 522 5.74 -0.34 -22.01
C ALA A 522 5.29 -1.72 -21.51
N TYR A 523 6.17 -2.37 -20.75
CA TYR A 523 5.90 -3.61 -20.03
C TYR A 523 5.55 -3.28 -18.58
N LEU A 524 4.37 -3.68 -18.13
CA LEU A 524 3.89 -3.51 -16.76
C LEU A 524 3.76 -4.89 -16.11
N PHE A 525 4.33 -5.10 -14.93
CA PHE A 525 4.37 -6.40 -14.27
C PHE A 525 3.47 -6.41 -13.03
N LYS A 526 2.75 -7.52 -12.82
CA LYS A 526 1.91 -7.76 -11.64
C LYS A 526 1.91 -9.24 -11.28
N GLY A 527 2.47 -9.59 -10.12
CA GLY A 527 2.71 -10.98 -9.76
C GLY A 527 3.51 -11.71 -10.84
N SER A 528 3.05 -12.89 -11.28
CA SER A 528 3.69 -13.67 -12.34
C SER A 528 3.24 -13.30 -13.77
N GLN A 529 2.55 -12.17 -13.96
CA GLN A 529 2.08 -11.71 -15.26
C GLN A 529 2.69 -10.37 -15.65
N TYR A 530 2.70 -10.08 -16.96
CA TYR A 530 2.98 -8.76 -17.49
C TYR A 530 1.94 -8.36 -18.54
N ALA A 531 1.70 -7.06 -18.65
CA ALA A 531 0.94 -6.42 -19.69
C ALA A 531 1.88 -5.63 -20.59
N LEU A 532 1.77 -5.82 -21.90
CA LEU A 532 2.36 -4.95 -22.90
C LEU A 532 1.28 -3.97 -23.36
N ILE A 533 1.56 -2.68 -23.26
CA ILE A 533 0.60 -1.61 -23.60
C ILE A 533 1.23 -0.62 -24.55
N ASN A 534 0.40 0.07 -25.33
CA ASN A 534 0.74 1.38 -25.84
C ASN A 534 0.25 2.41 -24.81
N TYR A 535 1.14 3.26 -24.30
CA TYR A 535 0.80 4.23 -23.25
C TYR A 535 0.44 5.62 -23.78
N ASN A 536 0.73 5.91 -25.05
CA ASN A 536 0.48 7.22 -25.66
C ASN A 536 -0.88 7.27 -26.35
N ASP A 537 -1.21 6.22 -27.10
CA ASP A 537 -2.57 5.88 -27.52
C ASP A 537 -3.03 4.68 -26.67
N PRO A 538 -3.75 4.89 -25.55
CA PRO A 538 -3.92 3.86 -24.54
C PRO A 538 -4.73 2.64 -25.02
N TYR A 539 -4.02 1.58 -25.44
CA TYR A 539 -4.62 0.27 -25.70
C TYR A 539 -3.73 -0.88 -25.21
N LEU A 540 -4.39 -2.01 -24.91
CA LEU A 540 -3.73 -3.24 -24.47
C LEU A 540 -3.21 -4.02 -25.69
N ILE A 541 -1.92 -4.33 -25.72
CA ILE A 541 -1.33 -5.19 -26.76
C ILE A 541 -1.45 -6.66 -26.34
N ALA A 542 -1.04 -6.99 -25.11
CA ALA A 542 -1.12 -8.35 -24.59
C ALA A 542 -1.05 -8.39 -23.05
N ILE A 543 -1.62 -9.44 -22.46
CA ILE A 543 -1.32 -9.89 -21.09
C ILE A 543 -0.80 -11.33 -21.18
N ARG A 544 0.34 -11.62 -20.58
CA ARG A 544 0.99 -12.94 -20.61
C ARG A 544 1.64 -13.26 -19.26
N HIS A 545 1.93 -14.54 -19.01
CA HIS A 545 2.85 -14.88 -17.93
C HIS A 545 4.26 -14.40 -18.26
N ILE A 546 5.02 -14.02 -17.23
CA ILE A 546 6.41 -13.53 -17.39
C ILE A 546 7.25 -14.54 -18.16
N THR A 547 7.15 -15.83 -17.82
CA THR A 547 7.92 -16.91 -18.46
C THR A 547 7.53 -17.18 -19.92
N ASP A 548 6.36 -16.70 -20.36
CA ASP A 548 5.92 -16.86 -21.75
C ASP A 548 6.47 -15.75 -22.66
N GLY A 549 6.72 -14.56 -22.10
CA GLY A 549 7.29 -13.42 -22.83
C GLY A 549 8.80 -13.26 -22.64
N PHE A 550 9.30 -13.63 -21.47
CA PHE A 550 10.69 -13.57 -21.06
C PHE A 550 11.16 -14.96 -20.64
N VAL A 551 11.43 -15.81 -21.62
CA VAL A 551 11.77 -17.23 -21.44
C VAL A 551 13.03 -17.38 -20.60
N SER A 552 13.97 -16.42 -20.69
CA SER A 552 15.20 -16.46 -19.90
C SER A 552 14.99 -16.24 -18.39
N LEU A 553 13.81 -15.78 -17.98
CA LEU A 553 13.45 -15.59 -16.57
C LEU A 553 12.86 -16.84 -15.92
N LYS A 554 12.57 -17.89 -16.70
CA LYS A 554 12.11 -19.18 -16.18
C LYS A 554 13.17 -19.79 -15.27
N ASP A 555 12.72 -20.41 -14.16
CA ASP A 555 13.58 -21.02 -13.14
C ASP A 555 14.50 -20.00 -12.43
N THR A 556 14.16 -18.70 -12.50
CA THR A 556 14.83 -17.63 -11.76
C THR A 556 13.89 -17.03 -10.73
N ILE A 557 14.46 -16.26 -9.79
CA ILE A 557 13.65 -15.54 -8.80
C ILE A 557 12.60 -14.60 -9.43
N PHE A 558 12.77 -14.18 -10.69
CA PHE A 558 11.90 -13.22 -11.37
C PHE A 558 10.65 -13.85 -11.98
N GLU A 559 10.55 -15.18 -12.09
CA GLU A 559 9.39 -15.86 -12.68
C GLU A 559 8.08 -15.59 -11.91
N SER A 560 8.21 -15.42 -10.58
CA SER A 560 7.09 -15.15 -9.67
C SER A 560 6.80 -13.65 -9.51
N GLY A 561 7.47 -12.79 -10.27
CA GLY A 561 7.25 -11.34 -10.32
C GLY A 561 8.49 -10.50 -10.10
N ILE A 562 8.38 -9.23 -10.46
CA ILE A 562 9.45 -8.23 -10.48
C ILE A 562 9.02 -7.04 -9.62
N GLU A 563 9.89 -6.59 -8.71
CA GLU A 563 9.56 -5.56 -7.71
C GLU A 563 9.92 -4.14 -8.16
N ALA A 564 10.92 -3.99 -9.03
CA ALA A 564 11.22 -2.74 -9.72
C ALA A 564 11.94 -3.04 -11.02
N ALA A 565 11.79 -2.17 -12.01
CA ALA A 565 12.48 -2.28 -13.29
C ALA A 565 12.70 -0.90 -13.91
N PHE A 566 13.67 -0.79 -14.83
CA PHE A 566 13.79 0.36 -15.73
C PHE A 566 14.57 -0.03 -16.99
N ALA A 567 14.28 0.63 -18.12
CA ALA A 567 15.02 0.39 -19.36
C ALA A 567 16.38 1.09 -19.33
N SER A 568 17.36 0.56 -20.06
CA SER A 568 18.65 1.21 -20.26
C SER A 568 18.59 2.13 -21.49
N HIS A 569 19.51 3.09 -21.57
CA HIS A 569 19.79 3.87 -22.79
C HIS A 569 20.34 3.01 -23.93
N ARG A 570 20.75 1.78 -23.64
CA ARG A 570 21.08 0.79 -24.66
C ARG A 570 19.81 0.14 -25.19
N ALA A 571 19.73 0.01 -26.50
CA ALA A 571 18.62 -0.68 -27.14
C ALA A 571 18.48 -2.10 -26.56
N ASN A 572 17.24 -2.48 -26.28
CA ASN A 572 16.83 -3.81 -25.87
C ASN A 572 17.46 -4.25 -24.55
N GLU A 573 17.85 -3.32 -23.68
CA GLU A 573 18.42 -3.62 -22.37
C GLU A 573 17.54 -3.05 -21.26
N ALA A 574 17.26 -3.85 -20.22
CA ALA A 574 16.57 -3.40 -19.01
C ALA A 574 17.22 -3.99 -17.75
N TYR A 575 17.03 -3.30 -16.64
CA TYR A 575 17.40 -3.78 -15.30
C TYR A 575 16.13 -4.14 -14.55
N ILE A 576 16.11 -5.34 -13.98
CA ILE A 576 14.99 -5.84 -13.17
C ILE A 576 15.50 -6.20 -11.77
N PHE A 577 14.72 -5.89 -10.74
CA PHE A 577 15.10 -6.02 -9.33
C PHE A 577 14.07 -6.85 -8.55
N LYS A 578 14.58 -7.69 -7.66
CA LYS A 578 13.78 -8.48 -6.71
C LYS A 578 14.61 -8.84 -5.49
N GLY A 579 14.14 -8.46 -4.31
CA GLY A 579 14.87 -8.60 -3.06
C GLY A 579 16.21 -7.88 -3.15
N ASP A 580 17.27 -8.56 -2.73
CA ASP A 580 18.66 -8.09 -2.78
C ASP A 580 19.36 -8.38 -4.14
N SER A 581 18.60 -8.80 -5.14
CA SER A 581 19.10 -9.33 -6.40
C SER A 581 18.57 -8.53 -7.59
N TYR A 582 19.35 -8.48 -8.66
CA TYR A 582 18.98 -7.84 -9.91
C TYR A 582 19.46 -8.67 -11.10
N ALA A 583 18.81 -8.50 -12.24
CA ALA A 583 19.26 -9.03 -13.52
C ALA A 583 19.27 -7.92 -14.56
N ARG A 584 20.25 -8.00 -15.45
CA ARG A 584 20.28 -7.17 -16.66
C ARG A 584 19.79 -8.04 -17.80
N ILE A 585 18.65 -7.71 -18.39
CA ILE A 585 18.05 -8.49 -19.46
C ILE A 585 18.28 -7.83 -20.79
N ASN A 586 18.58 -8.63 -21.81
CA ASN A 586 18.37 -8.22 -23.19
C ASN A 586 16.99 -8.73 -23.63
N PHE A 587 16.09 -7.85 -24.06
CA PHE A 587 14.73 -8.21 -24.43
C PHE A 587 14.43 -7.82 -25.88
N ALA A 588 13.70 -8.64 -26.61
CA ALA A 588 13.28 -8.34 -27.97
C ALA A 588 11.75 -8.16 -28.04
N PRO A 589 11.26 -6.93 -28.21
CA PRO A 589 9.82 -6.67 -28.26
C PRO A 589 9.08 -7.53 -29.28
N HIS A 590 7.84 -7.91 -28.96
CA HIS A 590 6.97 -8.75 -29.78
C HIS A 590 7.49 -10.16 -30.10
N THR A 591 8.59 -10.57 -29.46
CA THR A 591 9.15 -11.93 -29.55
C THR A 591 9.38 -12.50 -28.15
N THR A 592 9.78 -13.77 -28.07
CA THR A 592 10.20 -14.43 -26.82
C THR A 592 11.72 -14.57 -26.73
N ASN A 593 12.46 -13.85 -27.58
CA ASN A 593 13.91 -13.91 -27.62
C ASN A 593 14.50 -12.93 -26.61
N ASP A 594 14.73 -13.41 -25.40
CA ASP A 594 15.39 -12.67 -24.34
C ASP A 594 16.53 -13.48 -23.73
N TYR A 595 17.48 -12.80 -23.10
CA TYR A 595 18.53 -13.46 -22.32
C TYR A 595 19.04 -12.59 -21.17
N ILE A 596 19.43 -13.24 -20.07
CA ILE A 596 20.05 -12.57 -18.93
C ILE A 596 21.53 -12.34 -19.20
N MET A 597 21.95 -11.08 -19.22
CA MET A 597 23.33 -10.67 -19.41
C MET A 597 24.15 -10.81 -18.13
N GLY A 598 24.96 -11.87 -18.08
CA GLY A 598 25.89 -12.12 -16.96
C GLY A 598 25.20 -12.68 -15.71
N GLY A 599 24.02 -13.30 -15.87
CA GLY A 599 23.27 -13.97 -14.81
C GLY A 599 22.61 -13.04 -13.80
N VAL A 600 21.88 -13.64 -12.87
CA VAL A 600 21.30 -12.94 -11.72
C VAL A 600 22.41 -12.58 -10.74
N LYS A 601 22.46 -11.33 -10.30
CA LYS A 601 23.53 -10.78 -9.47
C LYS A 601 22.96 -10.14 -8.21
N LYS A 602 23.76 -10.09 -7.14
CA LYS A 602 23.42 -9.31 -5.94
C LYS A 602 23.61 -7.81 -6.19
N ILE A 603 22.71 -6.99 -5.67
CA ILE A 603 22.76 -5.52 -5.81
C ILE A 603 24.01 -4.99 -5.11
N ALA A 604 24.25 -5.40 -3.86
CA ALA A 604 25.31 -4.85 -3.00
C ALA A 604 26.72 -4.81 -3.64
N PRO A 605 27.27 -5.91 -4.20
CA PRO A 605 28.60 -5.90 -4.80
C PRO A 605 28.68 -5.23 -6.17
N ASN A 606 27.54 -4.97 -6.84
CA ASN A 606 27.52 -4.46 -8.22
C ASN A 606 26.98 -3.02 -8.32
N TRP A 607 26.39 -2.50 -7.25
CA TRP A 607 25.89 -1.13 -7.13
C TRP A 607 26.39 -0.50 -5.80
N PRO A 608 27.70 -0.19 -5.68
CA PRO A 608 28.29 0.36 -4.46
C PRO A 608 27.53 1.55 -3.84
N THR A 609 27.01 2.47 -4.66
CA THR A 609 26.38 3.68 -4.12
C THR A 609 24.95 3.43 -3.64
N LEU A 610 24.17 2.65 -4.40
CA LEU A 610 22.90 2.09 -3.95
C LEU A 610 23.07 1.27 -2.68
N HIS A 611 24.10 0.42 -2.59
CA HIS A 611 24.39 -0.36 -1.40
C HIS A 611 24.63 0.54 -0.17
N GLY A 612 25.42 1.61 -0.31
CA GLY A 612 25.68 2.57 0.77
C GLY A 612 24.42 3.29 1.26
N ILE A 613 23.52 3.68 0.35
CA ILE A 613 22.25 4.37 0.69
C ILE A 613 21.25 3.40 1.31
N LEU A 614 21.09 2.21 0.72
CA LEU A 614 20.18 1.18 1.22
C LEU A 614 20.60 0.66 2.60
N SER A 615 21.91 0.54 2.85
CA SER A 615 22.45 0.18 4.16
C SER A 615 22.18 1.25 5.22
N ARG A 616 22.27 2.54 4.86
CA ARG A 616 21.89 3.68 5.74
C ARG A 616 20.39 3.78 5.95
N LYS A 617 19.58 3.45 4.95
CA LYS A 617 18.12 3.43 5.10
C LYS A 617 17.63 2.28 5.93
N ASN A 618 18.31 1.13 5.94
CA ASN A 618 18.00 0.08 6.91
C ASN A 618 18.26 0.56 8.34
N THR A 619 19.34 1.30 8.61
CA THR A 619 19.58 1.91 9.92
C THR A 619 18.65 3.09 10.23
N GLU A 620 18.17 3.84 9.21
CA GLU A 620 17.16 4.88 9.35
C GLU A 620 15.72 4.38 9.44
N LEU A 621 15.37 3.23 8.86
CA LEU A 621 14.08 2.56 8.99
C LEU A 621 14.00 1.91 10.37
N ASP A 622 15.08 1.25 10.80
CA ASP A 622 15.25 0.79 12.18
C ASP A 622 15.18 1.95 13.20
N SER A 623 15.56 3.18 12.82
CA SER A 623 15.49 4.37 13.70
C SER A 623 14.28 5.29 13.48
N LYS A 624 13.57 5.21 12.35
CA LYS A 624 12.28 5.90 12.08
C LYS A 624 11.11 5.09 12.64
N ASP A 625 11.20 3.76 12.64
CA ASP A 625 10.30 2.89 13.41
C ASP A 625 10.50 3.10 14.93
N ALA A 626 11.67 3.56 15.35
CA ALA A 626 11.91 4.06 16.72
C ALA A 626 11.38 5.49 16.99
N LYS A 627 11.05 6.27 15.94
CA LYS A 627 10.57 7.67 16.06
C LYS A 627 9.06 7.86 15.86
N SER A 628 8.32 6.90 15.30
CA SER A 628 6.85 6.98 15.24
C SER A 628 6.17 6.71 16.60
N CYS A 629 6.94 6.27 17.60
CA CYS A 629 6.47 6.10 18.98
C CYS A 629 6.67 7.35 19.87
N ILE A 630 7.06 8.51 19.31
CA ILE A 630 7.30 9.73 20.11
C ILE A 630 6.35 10.85 19.66
N ASN A 631 5.10 10.76 20.11
CA ASN A 631 4.42 11.89 20.75
C ASN A 631 3.47 11.33 21.82
N GLY A 632 4.08 10.98 22.94
CA GLY A 632 3.46 10.41 24.13
C GLY A 632 4.56 10.09 25.14
N ASN A 633 5.29 11.12 25.59
CA ASN A 633 6.26 11.13 26.69
C ASN A 633 7.35 10.04 26.71
N LEU A 634 8.51 10.40 26.13
CA LEU A 634 9.89 10.07 26.52
C LEU A 634 10.11 8.85 27.45
N VAL A 635 10.42 7.69 26.86
CA VAL A 635 11.66 6.92 27.11
C VAL A 635 12.02 6.17 25.81
N LYS A 636 13.06 6.62 25.08
CA LYS A 636 13.67 5.87 23.98
C LYS A 636 14.11 4.49 24.51
N LYS A 637 13.56 3.38 24.01
CA LYS A 637 14.16 2.05 24.20
C LYS A 637 15.25 1.87 23.13
N SER A 638 16.45 2.31 23.46
CA SER A 638 17.68 2.06 22.70
C SER A 638 18.30 0.75 23.20
N ASN A 639 18.26 -0.32 22.40
CA ASN A 639 19.04 -1.54 22.69
C ASN A 639 20.51 -1.20 22.47
N TYR A 640 21.27 -1.06 23.55
CA TYR A 640 22.69 -0.68 23.46
C TYR A 640 23.61 -1.86 23.18
N ILE A 641 23.29 -3.04 23.70
CA ILE A 641 24.13 -4.24 23.65
C ILE A 641 23.25 -5.39 23.14
N ASN A 642 23.66 -6.01 22.03
CA ASN A 642 22.91 -7.09 21.39
C ASN A 642 23.28 -8.46 21.94
N ALA A 643 24.54 -8.69 22.28
CA ALA A 643 24.98 -9.92 22.90
C ALA A 643 26.20 -9.64 23.78
N ALA A 644 26.47 -10.52 24.73
CA ALA A 644 27.70 -10.45 25.51
C ALA A 644 28.12 -11.86 25.93
N PHE A 645 29.41 -12.06 26.18
CA PHE A 645 29.88 -13.25 26.88
C PHE A 645 31.14 -12.98 27.69
N ARG A 646 31.36 -13.81 28.71
CA ARG A 646 32.54 -13.78 29.58
C ARG A 646 33.75 -14.34 28.84
N SER A 647 34.85 -13.59 28.80
CA SER A 647 36.14 -14.13 28.33
C SER A 647 36.78 -15.01 29.40
N CYS A 648 37.65 -15.94 29.01
CA CYS A 648 38.53 -16.70 29.89
C CYS A 648 39.54 -15.82 30.65
N HIS A 649 39.81 -14.62 30.14
CA HIS A 649 40.66 -13.65 30.82
C HIS A 649 39.88 -12.98 31.95
N THR A 650 40.48 -12.95 33.14
CA THR A 650 39.86 -12.42 34.36
C THR A 650 39.31 -11.01 34.16
N ASN A 651 38.05 -10.83 34.58
CA ASN A 651 37.28 -9.58 34.47
C ASN A 651 37.09 -9.05 33.03
N GLN A 652 37.32 -9.87 32.00
CA GLN A 652 37.09 -9.47 30.62
C GLN A 652 35.78 -10.04 30.07
N ALA A 653 35.11 -9.24 29.24
CA ALA A 653 33.92 -9.64 28.51
C ALA A 653 33.97 -9.10 27.07
N TYR A 654 33.31 -9.81 26.18
CA TYR A 654 33.03 -9.36 24.82
C TYR A 654 31.60 -8.84 24.77
N LEU A 655 31.41 -7.63 24.24
CA LEU A 655 30.09 -7.03 24.03
C LEU A 655 29.90 -6.80 22.53
N PHE A 656 28.76 -7.22 22.00
CA PHE A 656 28.39 -7.11 20.59
C PHE A 656 27.29 -6.06 20.42
N MET A 657 27.42 -5.25 19.37
CA MET A 657 26.53 -4.15 19.03
C MET A 657 26.33 -4.14 17.52
N LYS A 658 25.33 -4.90 17.05
CA LYS A 658 25.14 -5.24 15.63
C LYS A 658 26.35 -5.99 15.06
N ASN A 659 26.98 -5.46 14.01
CA ASN A 659 28.15 -6.04 13.35
C ASN A 659 29.50 -5.59 13.96
N GLU A 660 29.46 -4.91 15.10
CA GLU A 660 30.64 -4.46 15.85
C GLU A 660 30.73 -5.18 17.19
N TYR A 661 31.95 -5.30 17.71
CA TYR A 661 32.20 -5.78 19.06
C TYR A 661 33.25 -4.92 19.77
N LEU A 662 33.25 -4.99 21.09
CA LEU A 662 34.33 -4.48 21.94
C LEU A 662 34.73 -5.53 22.96
N ARG A 663 35.99 -5.44 23.40
CA ARG A 663 36.51 -6.20 24.54
C ARG A 663 36.65 -5.24 25.72
N LEU A 664 36.09 -5.61 26.85
CA LEU A 664 35.92 -4.77 28.02
C LEU A 664 36.50 -5.44 29.25
N ASP A 665 37.29 -4.71 30.04
CA ASP A 665 37.45 -5.00 31.46
C ASP A 665 36.24 -4.39 32.18
N TYR A 666 35.36 -5.23 32.72
CA TYR A 666 34.09 -4.77 33.32
C TYR A 666 34.19 -4.47 34.81
N ALA A 667 35.38 -4.58 35.41
CA ALA A 667 35.68 -4.19 36.80
C ALA A 667 34.56 -4.56 37.82
N PRO A 668 34.28 -5.87 38.03
CA PRO A 668 33.05 -6.33 38.67
C PRO A 668 32.71 -5.62 39.99
N GLY A 669 31.48 -5.11 40.08
CA GLY A 669 30.98 -4.37 41.24
C GLY A 669 31.51 -2.95 41.43
N SER A 670 32.28 -2.41 40.49
CA SER A 670 32.72 -1.01 40.46
C SER A 670 32.32 -0.33 39.14
N THR A 671 32.62 0.96 39.00
CA THR A 671 32.42 1.75 37.77
C THR A 671 33.74 2.07 37.06
N ASN A 672 34.80 1.29 37.33
CA ASN A 672 36.15 1.48 36.77
C ASN A 672 36.37 0.62 35.52
N ASP A 673 35.32 0.37 34.74
CA ASP A 673 35.39 -0.40 33.50
C ASP A 673 36.31 0.28 32.48
N LYS A 674 36.96 -0.52 31.63
CA LYS A 674 37.91 -0.05 30.61
C LYS A 674 37.74 -0.82 29.32
N VAL A 675 37.54 -0.10 28.22
CA VAL A 675 37.59 -0.68 26.87
C VAL A 675 39.03 -1.10 26.57
N LEU A 676 39.25 -2.40 26.41
CA LEU A 676 40.55 -3.00 26.11
C LEU A 676 40.82 -3.03 24.60
N ASN A 677 39.77 -3.17 23.79
CA ASN A 677 39.84 -3.13 22.33
C ASN A 677 38.45 -2.82 21.73
N GLY A 678 38.40 -2.13 20.59
CA GLY A 678 37.17 -1.80 19.88
C GLY A 678 36.59 -0.40 20.15
N PRO A 679 35.45 -0.05 19.51
CA PRO A 679 34.63 -0.94 18.67
C PRO A 679 35.32 -1.31 17.34
N LEU A 680 35.31 -2.59 17.00
CA LEU A 680 35.81 -3.13 15.72
C LEU A 680 34.70 -3.93 15.05
N ARG A 681 34.75 -4.06 13.72
CA ARG A 681 33.85 -4.97 13.01
C ARG A 681 34.13 -6.42 13.43
N ILE A 682 33.09 -7.22 13.56
CA ILE A 682 33.23 -8.65 13.87
C ILE A 682 34.09 -9.33 12.80
N SER A 683 33.92 -9.00 11.52
CA SER A 683 34.71 -9.54 10.41
C SER A 683 36.20 -9.20 10.45
N GLU A 684 36.60 -8.16 11.19
CA GLU A 684 38.00 -7.76 11.37
C GLU A 684 38.63 -8.44 12.60
N GLY A 685 37.87 -8.59 13.69
CA GLY A 685 38.33 -9.25 14.90
C GLY A 685 38.24 -10.78 14.87
N PHE A 686 37.29 -11.30 14.11
CA PHE A 686 37.00 -12.72 13.96
C PHE A 686 37.02 -13.11 12.46
N PRO A 687 38.21 -13.17 11.82
CA PRO A 687 38.33 -13.57 10.42
C PRO A 687 37.60 -14.86 10.04
N SER A 688 37.48 -15.84 10.94
CA SER A 688 36.77 -17.09 10.63
C SER A 688 35.26 -16.90 10.45
N LEU A 689 34.70 -15.81 10.98
CA LEU A 689 33.29 -15.45 10.85
C LEU A 689 33.00 -14.63 9.58
N LYS A 690 34.04 -14.22 8.83
CA LYS A 690 33.86 -13.47 7.59
C LYS A 690 33.01 -14.26 6.59
N ASN A 691 32.05 -13.58 5.96
CA ASN A 691 31.07 -14.18 5.04
C ASN A 691 30.10 -15.19 5.69
N THR A 692 30.00 -15.21 7.03
CA THR A 692 28.96 -15.97 7.75
C THR A 692 27.87 -15.03 8.28
N ALA A 693 26.79 -15.60 8.79
CA ALA A 693 25.71 -14.84 9.43
C ALA A 693 26.16 -14.08 10.69
N PHE A 694 27.29 -14.45 11.30
CA PHE A 694 27.76 -13.85 12.55
C PHE A 694 28.57 -12.56 12.35
N ALA A 695 28.97 -12.23 11.12
CA ALA A 695 29.79 -11.04 10.84
C ALA A 695 28.95 -9.78 10.54
N GLU A 696 28.43 -9.64 9.32
CA GLU A 696 27.71 -8.43 8.90
C GLU A 696 26.26 -8.35 9.43
N PRO A 697 25.49 -9.46 9.52
CA PRO A 697 24.22 -9.42 10.26
C PRO A 697 24.42 -9.21 11.77
N GLY A 698 25.57 -9.65 12.29
CA GLY A 698 25.96 -9.50 13.69
C GLY A 698 25.61 -10.71 14.56
N ILE A 699 26.05 -10.64 15.82
CA ILE A 699 25.76 -11.63 16.86
C ILE A 699 24.67 -11.07 17.77
N ASP A 700 23.57 -11.79 17.92
CA ASP A 700 22.39 -11.39 18.69
C ASP A 700 22.22 -12.16 20.01
N CYS A 701 22.97 -13.24 20.21
CA CYS A 701 23.13 -13.88 21.51
C CYS A 701 24.50 -14.58 21.56
N ALA A 702 25.09 -14.67 22.74
CA ALA A 702 26.31 -15.44 22.96
C ALA A 702 26.42 -15.89 24.42
N PHE A 703 27.17 -16.96 24.68
CA PHE A 703 27.64 -17.31 26.01
C PHE A 703 29.00 -18.03 25.93
N GLY A 704 29.80 -17.89 26.99
CA GLY A 704 31.10 -18.55 27.10
C GLY A 704 30.95 -20.02 27.49
N SER A 705 32.00 -20.80 27.28
CA SER A 705 32.08 -22.19 27.71
C SER A 705 33.15 -22.37 28.80
N HIS A 706 33.00 -23.41 29.62
CA HIS A 706 33.97 -23.81 30.65
C HIS A 706 35.25 -24.35 30.00
N HIS A 707 35.20 -24.65 28.70
CA HIS A 707 36.31 -25.19 27.92
C HIS A 707 37.15 -24.07 27.29
N GLY A 708 37.83 -23.29 28.13
CA GLY A 708 38.88 -22.34 27.71
C GLY A 708 38.37 -21.20 26.81
N ASP A 709 38.92 -21.10 25.60
CA ASP A 709 38.64 -20.02 24.65
C ASP A 709 37.41 -20.30 23.77
N GLU A 710 36.46 -21.08 24.27
CA GLU A 710 35.25 -21.45 23.55
C GLU A 710 34.05 -20.59 23.90
N ALA A 711 33.23 -20.29 22.89
CA ALA A 711 31.95 -19.63 23.07
C ALA A 711 30.91 -20.17 22.08
N PHE A 712 29.65 -20.10 22.45
CA PHE A 712 28.52 -20.29 21.55
C PHE A 712 28.02 -18.91 21.12
N ILE A 713 27.83 -18.73 19.82
CA ILE A 713 27.32 -17.51 19.22
C ILE A 713 26.09 -17.80 18.38
N PHE A 714 25.16 -16.85 18.36
CA PHE A 714 23.88 -16.94 17.68
C PHE A 714 23.66 -15.74 16.76
N SER A 715 22.94 -15.97 15.67
CA SER A 715 22.44 -14.95 14.75
C SER A 715 21.14 -15.45 14.12
N GLY A 716 20.01 -14.94 14.59
CA GLY A 716 18.67 -15.45 14.26
C GLY A 716 18.53 -16.91 14.65
N ASN A 717 18.31 -17.78 13.65
CA ASN A 717 18.20 -19.23 13.86
C ASN A 717 19.54 -19.97 13.69
N LEU A 718 20.66 -19.27 13.48
CA LEU A 718 21.96 -19.92 13.29
C LEU A 718 22.77 -19.90 14.58
N CYS A 719 23.43 -21.00 14.86
CA CYS A 719 24.35 -21.18 15.98
C CYS A 719 25.70 -21.71 15.50
N ALA A 720 26.78 -21.23 16.12
CA ALA A 720 28.11 -21.79 15.98
C ALA A 720 28.82 -21.85 17.33
N ARG A 721 29.61 -22.90 17.53
CA ARG A 721 30.61 -23.00 18.60
C ARG A 721 31.94 -22.55 18.02
N ILE A 722 32.57 -21.56 18.65
CA ILE A 722 33.80 -20.93 18.17
C ILE A 722 34.90 -21.04 19.22
N ASN A 723 36.15 -21.13 18.77
CA ASN A 723 37.30 -20.70 19.53
C ASN A 723 37.54 -19.22 19.21
N TYR A 724 37.39 -18.33 20.19
CA TYR A 724 37.46 -16.87 19.97
C TYR A 724 38.85 -16.27 20.15
N ALA A 725 39.87 -17.10 20.43
CA ALA A 725 41.31 -16.77 20.46
C ALA A 725 41.63 -15.36 21.04
N PRO A 726 41.32 -15.11 22.33
CA PRO A 726 41.25 -13.77 22.90
C PRO A 726 42.52 -12.92 22.69
N GLY A 727 42.32 -11.71 22.17
CA GLY A 727 43.41 -10.77 21.90
C GLY A 727 44.20 -11.04 20.61
N THR A 728 43.77 -12.02 19.81
CA THR A 728 44.33 -12.33 18.49
C THR A 728 43.22 -12.35 17.44
N THR A 729 43.58 -12.61 16.18
CA THR A 729 42.63 -12.82 15.07
C THR A 729 42.65 -14.26 14.56
N ASN A 730 43.10 -15.21 15.39
CA ASN A 730 43.23 -16.63 15.05
C ASN A 730 42.00 -17.45 15.49
N ASP A 731 40.83 -16.80 15.48
CA ASP A 731 39.58 -17.45 15.83
C ASP A 731 39.24 -18.58 14.85
N LYS A 732 38.44 -19.55 15.30
CA LYS A 732 38.01 -20.69 14.50
C LYS A 732 36.58 -21.07 14.81
N ILE A 733 35.81 -21.43 13.79
CA ILE A 733 34.55 -22.14 13.99
C ILE A 733 34.87 -23.62 14.28
N ILE A 734 34.50 -24.08 15.48
CA ILE A 734 34.67 -25.47 15.91
C ILE A 734 33.51 -26.32 15.40
N GLN A 735 32.29 -25.77 15.45
CA GLN A 735 31.07 -26.45 15.05
C GLN A 735 30.04 -25.44 14.52
N GLY A 736 29.34 -25.80 13.44
CA GLY A 736 28.42 -24.90 12.73
C GLY A 736 29.11 -24.13 11.59
N PRO A 737 28.45 -23.10 11.01
CA PRO A 737 27.10 -22.62 11.32
C PRO A 737 26.03 -23.67 11.01
N MET A 738 25.08 -23.86 11.93
CA MET A 738 23.93 -24.75 11.74
C MET A 738 22.71 -24.17 12.46
N THR A 739 21.52 -24.72 12.23
CA THR A 739 20.33 -24.20 12.93
C THR A 739 20.38 -24.48 14.43
N ILE A 740 19.63 -23.73 15.24
CA ILE A 740 19.58 -23.97 16.70
C ILE A 740 19.12 -25.40 17.00
N ILE A 741 18.14 -25.93 16.28
CA ILE A 741 17.70 -27.32 16.44
C ILE A 741 18.70 -28.36 15.91
N GLN A 742 19.62 -27.99 15.03
CA GLN A 742 20.72 -28.89 14.65
C GLN A 742 21.79 -28.94 15.74
N MET A 743 22.07 -27.80 16.39
CA MET A 743 23.00 -27.72 17.51
C MET A 743 22.41 -28.34 18.79
N PHE A 744 21.14 -28.07 19.05
CA PHE A 744 20.40 -28.43 20.25
C PHE A 744 19.04 -29.06 19.87
N PRO A 745 19.02 -30.35 19.47
CA PRO A 745 17.80 -31.00 18.95
C PRO A 745 16.62 -31.00 19.91
N PHE A 746 16.87 -30.96 21.21
CA PHE A 746 15.86 -30.91 22.25
C PHE A 746 15.06 -29.59 22.28
N PHE A 747 15.45 -28.55 21.53
CA PHE A 747 14.64 -27.34 21.39
C PHE A 747 13.53 -27.44 20.36
N LYS A 748 13.45 -28.50 19.56
CA LYS A 748 12.39 -28.69 18.58
C LYS A 748 11.01 -28.68 19.25
N GLY A 749 10.10 -27.85 18.74
CA GLY A 749 8.76 -27.66 19.30
C GLY A 749 8.70 -26.74 20.53
N THR A 750 9.80 -26.06 20.87
CA THR A 750 9.85 -25.09 21.98
C THR A 750 10.03 -23.66 21.44
N VAL A 751 9.86 -22.65 22.29
CA VAL A 751 10.08 -21.23 21.91
C VAL A 751 11.52 -20.93 21.49
N PHE A 752 12.47 -21.80 21.84
CA PHE A 752 13.91 -21.66 21.54
C PHE A 752 14.30 -22.25 20.18
N GLU A 753 13.39 -22.90 19.45
CA GLU A 753 13.69 -23.60 18.17
C GLU A 753 14.27 -22.66 17.10
N SER A 754 13.87 -21.38 17.09
CA SER A 754 14.16 -20.46 15.98
C SER A 754 15.05 -19.28 16.34
N SER A 755 15.24 -18.98 17.64
CA SER A 755 16.09 -17.88 18.12
C SER A 755 16.25 -17.90 19.63
N ILE A 756 17.29 -17.24 20.14
CA ILE A 756 17.57 -17.03 21.57
C ILE A 756 17.88 -15.53 21.76
N ASP A 757 17.27 -14.90 22.76
CA ASP A 757 17.40 -13.44 22.97
C ASP A 757 18.69 -13.09 23.73
N SER A 758 19.07 -13.90 24.71
CA SER A 758 20.33 -13.75 25.45
C SER A 758 20.69 -15.05 26.15
N ALA A 759 21.93 -15.19 26.56
CA ALA A 759 22.37 -16.35 27.32
C ALA A 759 23.51 -16.00 28.27
N PHE A 760 23.68 -16.77 29.33
CA PHE A 760 24.90 -16.75 30.13
C PHE A 760 25.22 -18.13 30.69
N GLU A 761 26.49 -18.34 30.97
CA GLU A 761 27.02 -19.57 31.53
C GLU A 761 26.73 -19.68 33.03
N SER A 762 26.22 -20.85 33.46
CA SER A 762 26.02 -21.19 34.87
C SER A 762 27.38 -21.39 35.57
N THR A 763 27.42 -21.31 36.89
CA THR A 763 28.59 -21.79 37.64
C THR A 763 28.67 -23.30 37.76
N VAL A 764 27.57 -24.00 37.45
CA VAL A 764 27.59 -25.46 37.31
C VAL A 764 28.25 -25.79 35.97
N LEU A 765 29.16 -26.75 36.01
CA LEU A 765 29.95 -27.14 34.84
C LEU A 765 29.03 -27.53 33.67
N ASP A 766 29.37 -27.01 32.50
CA ASP A 766 28.69 -27.24 31.22
C ASP A 766 27.22 -26.81 31.14
N GLU A 767 26.73 -26.05 32.12
CA GLU A 767 25.36 -25.53 32.11
C GLU A 767 25.27 -24.08 31.62
N ALA A 768 24.19 -23.76 30.90
CA ALA A 768 23.90 -22.40 30.47
C ALA A 768 22.41 -22.07 30.58
N TYR A 769 22.13 -20.80 30.89
CA TYR A 769 20.80 -20.21 30.87
C TYR A 769 20.61 -19.48 29.56
N LEU A 770 19.60 -19.87 28.78
CA LEU A 770 19.23 -19.26 27.51
C LEU A 770 17.85 -18.63 27.67
N PHE A 771 17.68 -17.37 27.30
CA PHE A 771 16.45 -16.60 27.49
C PHE A 771 15.73 -16.38 26.17
N LYS A 772 14.40 -16.50 26.18
CA LYS A 772 13.54 -16.18 25.05
C LYS A 772 12.18 -15.67 25.51
N GLY A 773 11.85 -14.43 25.16
CA GLY A 773 10.62 -13.80 25.62
C GLY A 773 10.53 -13.78 27.14
N ASN A 774 9.49 -14.38 27.71
CA ASN A 774 9.29 -14.49 29.15
C ASN A 774 9.77 -15.83 29.74
N GLN A 775 10.52 -16.64 28.98
CA GLN A 775 11.01 -17.95 29.40
C GLN A 775 12.54 -18.01 29.39
N TYR A 776 13.07 -18.97 30.15
CA TYR A 776 14.45 -19.41 30.03
C TYR A 776 14.53 -20.92 29.93
N ALA A 777 15.52 -21.41 29.19
CA ALA A 777 15.95 -22.78 29.17
C ALA A 777 17.26 -22.92 29.96
N LEU A 778 17.31 -23.88 30.87
CA LEU A 778 18.55 -24.36 31.46
C LEU A 778 18.96 -25.62 30.68
N ILE A 779 20.16 -25.62 30.13
CA ILE A 779 20.68 -26.71 29.31
C ILE A 779 22.03 -27.18 29.84
N ASN A 780 22.38 -28.43 29.56
CA ASN A 780 23.77 -28.85 29.50
C ASN A 780 24.21 -28.79 28.03
N TYR A 781 25.29 -28.06 27.73
CA TYR A 781 25.75 -27.84 26.34
C TYR A 781 26.87 -28.80 25.92
N ASN A 782 27.46 -29.55 26.85
CA ASN A 782 28.52 -30.53 26.56
C ASN A 782 27.97 -31.95 26.43
N ASP A 783 27.05 -32.35 27.32
CA ASP A 783 26.15 -33.49 27.15
C ASP A 783 24.78 -32.94 26.72
N PRO A 784 24.51 -32.77 25.41
CA PRO A 784 23.45 -31.89 24.95
C PRO A 784 22.05 -32.39 25.34
N HIS A 785 21.52 -31.87 26.45
CA HIS A 785 20.16 -32.13 26.90
C HIS A 785 19.52 -30.90 27.56
N LEU A 786 18.20 -30.89 27.55
CA LEU A 786 17.39 -29.89 28.23
C LEU A 786 17.22 -30.26 29.71
N ILE A 787 17.60 -29.37 30.62
CA ILE A 787 17.40 -29.54 32.06
C ILE A 787 16.01 -29.01 32.46
N ALA A 788 15.66 -27.80 32.02
CA ALA A 788 14.35 -27.21 32.30
C ALA A 788 14.00 -26.08 31.32
N ILE A 789 12.70 -25.86 31.08
CA ILE A 789 12.16 -24.61 30.54
C ILE A 789 11.17 -24.06 31.57
N ARG A 790 11.32 -22.79 31.96
CA ARG A 790 10.47 -22.12 32.95
C ARG A 790 10.25 -20.67 32.58
N HIS A 791 9.25 -20.03 33.20
CA HIS A 791 9.17 -18.58 33.13
C HIS A 791 10.34 -17.94 33.88
N ILE A 792 10.81 -16.79 33.40
CA ILE A 792 11.94 -16.07 34.02
C ILE A 792 11.64 -15.77 35.49
N THR A 793 10.43 -15.32 35.81
CA THR A 793 10.01 -14.99 37.18
C THR A 793 9.84 -16.20 38.10
N GLU A 794 9.80 -17.42 37.55
CA GLU A 794 9.78 -18.66 38.33
C GLU A 794 11.19 -19.11 38.73
N GLY A 795 12.18 -18.91 37.87
CA GLY A 795 13.58 -19.27 38.13
C GLY A 795 14.41 -18.15 38.75
N PHE A 796 14.06 -16.91 38.42
CA PHE A 796 14.70 -15.68 38.88
C PHE A 796 13.64 -14.79 39.53
N VAL A 797 13.24 -15.16 40.76
CA VAL A 797 12.14 -14.51 41.50
C VAL A 797 12.45 -13.04 41.74
N SER A 798 13.73 -12.67 41.88
CA SER A 798 14.12 -11.28 42.09
C SER A 798 13.90 -10.38 40.86
N LEU A 799 13.68 -10.95 39.68
CA LEU A 799 13.40 -10.20 38.46
C LEU A 799 11.91 -9.86 38.28
N LYS A 800 11.02 -10.44 39.10
CA LYS A 800 9.59 -10.12 39.09
C LYS A 800 9.36 -8.64 39.36
N ASP A 801 8.40 -8.03 38.65
CA ASP A 801 8.08 -6.60 38.75
C ASP A 801 9.25 -5.67 38.36
N THR A 802 10.27 -6.21 37.68
CA THR A 802 11.35 -5.44 37.07
C THR A 802 11.25 -5.49 35.55
N ILE A 803 12.01 -4.62 34.87
CA ILE A 803 12.09 -4.67 33.41
C ILE A 803 12.63 -6.01 32.88
N PHE A 804 13.29 -6.83 33.70
CA PHE A 804 13.91 -8.10 33.32
C PHE A 804 13.00 -9.32 33.52
N GLU A 805 11.73 -9.13 33.92
CA GLU A 805 10.76 -10.25 34.04
C GLU A 805 10.45 -10.95 32.69
N SER A 806 10.80 -10.29 31.58
CA SER A 806 10.75 -10.82 30.21
C SER A 806 11.76 -10.09 29.33
N GLY A 807 12.13 -10.64 28.17
CA GLY A 807 12.85 -9.97 27.09
C GLY A 807 14.22 -9.40 27.50
N ILE A 808 15.08 -10.25 28.06
CA ILE A 808 16.48 -9.90 28.38
C ILE A 808 17.26 -9.85 27.07
N GLU A 809 17.88 -8.70 26.75
CA GLU A 809 18.47 -8.42 25.43
C GLU A 809 19.92 -8.87 25.32
N ALA A 810 20.68 -8.85 26.42
CA ALA A 810 22.01 -9.43 26.47
C ALA A 810 22.31 -9.85 27.91
N ALA A 811 23.13 -10.88 28.08
CA ALA A 811 23.58 -11.30 29.39
C ALA A 811 25.00 -11.85 29.32
N PHE A 812 25.74 -11.81 30.42
CA PHE A 812 26.97 -12.59 30.56
C PHE A 812 27.25 -12.90 32.03
N ALA A 813 27.96 -14.00 32.27
CA ALA A 813 28.38 -14.42 33.61
C ALA A 813 29.60 -13.62 34.08
N SER A 814 29.64 -13.27 35.35
CA SER A 814 30.83 -12.69 35.98
C SER A 814 31.89 -13.75 36.26
N HIS A 815 33.12 -13.33 36.53
CA HIS A 815 34.16 -14.17 37.12
C HIS A 815 33.94 -14.41 38.61
N ARG A 816 33.01 -13.66 39.23
CA ARG A 816 32.54 -13.93 40.59
C ARG A 816 31.51 -15.05 40.54
N THR A 817 31.60 -15.95 41.51
CA THR A 817 30.67 -17.08 41.66
C THR A 817 29.23 -16.56 41.73
N ASN A 818 28.34 -17.19 40.96
CA ASN A 818 26.91 -16.95 40.96
C ASN A 818 26.52 -15.52 40.58
N GLU A 819 27.39 -14.76 39.92
CA GLU A 819 27.09 -13.38 39.53
C GLU A 819 26.91 -13.30 38.00
N ALA A 820 25.86 -12.62 37.54
CA ALA A 820 25.63 -12.35 36.13
C ALA A 820 25.16 -10.92 35.90
N TYR A 821 25.41 -10.41 34.70
CA TYR A 821 24.96 -9.11 34.25
C TYR A 821 23.89 -9.30 33.18
N LEU A 822 22.74 -8.68 33.37
CA LEU A 822 21.61 -8.68 32.44
C LEU A 822 21.42 -7.27 31.89
N PHE A 823 21.22 -7.13 30.58
CA PHE A 823 21.03 -5.84 29.90
C PHE A 823 19.68 -5.81 29.18
N LYS A 824 19.00 -4.67 29.28
CA LYS A 824 17.74 -4.41 28.58
C LYS A 824 17.53 -2.91 28.39
N GLY A 825 17.47 -2.48 27.13
CA GLY A 825 17.47 -1.08 26.76
C GLY A 825 18.67 -0.36 27.37
N ASP A 826 18.41 0.76 28.05
CA ASP A 826 19.41 1.62 28.71
C ASP A 826 19.80 1.19 30.13
N SER A 827 19.34 0.01 30.55
CA SER A 827 19.40 -0.46 31.92
C SER A 827 20.09 -1.81 32.02
N TYR A 828 20.74 -2.07 33.16
CA TYR A 828 21.35 -3.34 33.48
C TYR A 828 21.00 -3.75 34.92
N ALA A 829 20.93 -5.05 35.17
CA ALA A 829 20.87 -5.63 36.49
C ALA A 829 22.09 -6.50 36.70
N ARG A 830 22.72 -6.39 37.87
CA ARG A 830 23.70 -7.36 38.33
C ARG A 830 23.00 -8.28 39.30
N ILE A 831 22.92 -9.57 38.99
CA ILE A 831 22.20 -10.55 39.81
C ILE A 831 23.18 -11.49 40.49
N ASN A 832 22.82 -11.94 41.69
CA ASN A 832 23.34 -13.18 42.23
C ASN A 832 22.31 -14.27 41.91
N PHE A 833 22.65 -15.23 41.07
CA PHE A 833 21.77 -16.33 40.67
C PHE A 833 22.11 -17.61 41.42
N ALA A 834 21.12 -18.45 41.69
CA ALA A 834 21.32 -19.70 42.39
C ALA A 834 20.99 -20.89 41.47
N PRO A 835 21.99 -21.59 40.91
CA PRO A 835 21.74 -22.76 40.09
C PRO A 835 20.86 -23.78 40.79
N HIS A 836 19.89 -24.34 40.06
CA HIS A 836 18.93 -25.33 40.57
C HIS A 836 18.08 -24.87 41.77
N SER A 837 18.04 -23.56 42.04
CA SER A 837 17.28 -22.92 43.11
C SER A 837 16.61 -21.64 42.59
N THR A 838 15.74 -21.02 43.39
CA THR A 838 15.07 -19.76 43.09
C THR A 838 15.50 -18.64 44.05
N ASN A 839 16.57 -18.85 44.82
CA ASN A 839 17.10 -17.90 45.80
C ASN A 839 18.07 -16.91 45.14
N ASP A 840 17.61 -16.21 44.12
CA ASP A 840 18.36 -15.15 43.43
C ASP A 840 18.06 -13.77 44.02
N TYR A 841 18.96 -12.80 43.84
CA TYR A 841 18.73 -11.41 44.22
C TYR A 841 19.46 -10.41 43.33
N ILE A 842 18.88 -9.22 43.14
CA ILE A 842 19.50 -8.12 42.39
C ILE A 842 20.47 -7.35 43.28
N MET A 843 21.74 -7.32 42.91
CA MET A 843 22.82 -6.65 43.61
C MET A 843 22.89 -5.15 43.29
N GLY A 844 22.21 -4.36 44.13
CA GLY A 844 22.20 -2.89 44.02
C GLY A 844 21.12 -2.35 43.08
N GLY A 845 20.07 -3.14 42.85
CA GLY A 845 18.91 -2.77 42.01
C GLY A 845 19.22 -2.71 40.51
N VAL A 846 18.18 -2.37 39.74
CA VAL A 846 18.30 -2.05 38.32
C VAL A 846 18.95 -0.67 38.16
N LYS A 847 19.99 -0.58 37.35
CA LYS A 847 20.78 0.64 37.14
C LYS A 847 20.84 1.02 35.67
N LYS A 848 21.08 2.30 35.37
CA LYS A 848 21.36 2.76 34.00
C LYS A 848 22.78 2.41 33.58
N ILE A 849 22.97 2.03 32.31
CA ILE A 849 24.28 1.62 31.77
C ILE A 849 25.26 2.80 31.79
N LEU A 850 24.97 3.90 31.08
CA LEU A 850 25.91 5.01 30.89
C LEU A 850 26.55 5.60 32.17
N PRO A 851 25.81 5.87 33.26
CA PRO A 851 26.44 6.42 34.47
C PRO A 851 27.25 5.39 35.27
N ASN A 852 27.08 4.09 35.02
CA ASN A 852 27.77 3.03 35.76
C ASN A 852 28.81 2.28 34.92
N TRP A 853 28.86 2.55 33.62
CA TRP A 853 29.87 2.04 32.68
C TRP A 853 30.53 3.21 31.91
N PRO A 854 31.29 4.09 32.59
CA PRO A 854 31.89 5.28 31.98
C PRO A 854 32.64 5.03 30.67
N SER A 855 33.33 3.88 30.52
CA SER A 855 34.11 3.61 29.31
C SER A 855 33.24 3.37 28.08
N LEU A 856 31.98 3.00 28.28
CA LEU A 856 30.99 2.82 27.22
C LEU A 856 30.33 4.14 26.80
N HIS A 857 30.50 5.23 27.55
CA HIS A 857 29.77 6.48 27.31
C HIS A 857 29.98 7.03 25.89
N GLY A 858 31.23 7.12 25.44
CA GLY A 858 31.59 7.62 24.10
C GLY A 858 31.37 6.64 22.95
N ILE A 859 30.99 5.38 23.24
CA ILE A 859 30.71 4.33 22.26
C ILE A 859 29.21 4.21 22.06
N LEU A 860 28.48 4.06 23.16
CA LEU A 860 27.03 3.92 23.19
C LEU A 860 26.31 5.23 22.85
N SER A 861 26.92 6.40 23.12
CA SER A 861 26.35 7.70 22.73
C SER A 861 26.45 8.00 21.23
N ARG A 862 27.35 7.34 20.48
CA ARG A 862 27.47 7.51 19.01
C ARG A 862 26.25 6.98 18.25
N LYS A 863 25.40 6.18 18.90
CA LYS A 863 24.24 5.49 18.32
C LYS A 863 22.88 6.03 18.83
N ASN A 864 22.83 7.19 19.50
CA ASN A 864 21.61 7.77 20.11
C ASN A 864 21.01 8.98 19.40
#